data_AF-A0A7S1ZZZ5-F1
#
_entry.id   AF-A0A7S1ZZZ5-F1
#
_cell.length_a   1.000
_cell.length_b   1.000
_cell.length_c   1.000
_cell.angle_alpha   90.00
_cell.angle_beta   90.00
_cell.angle_gamma   90.00
#
_symmetry.space_group_name_H-M   'P 1'
#
loop_
_entity.id
_entity.type
_entity.pdbx_description
1 polymer ?
#
loop_
_entity_poly.entity_id
_entity_poly.type
_entity_poly.pdbx_seq_one_letter_code
_entity_poly.pdbx_strand_id
1 'polypeptide(L)'
;TTIPGPRRRFRRSTLRKSGVSLRGMGIPEEDISGEEEGEELYEIFRTCHSLKTLREDLRTAKEANINSLFDNICSRPEEGTGKTLLHCIGFNSSLILTGTGGSDAAISQVNRFIMRELIPAYPSAVVDEDNNGFIPFTETIIQWVDQRRAWRKNRTDCTPCQSPESCTMPIMVEWSLEILSEILDNDLSVDLQSRSVSRQSSFASIDTSNTSCQDLNFFESSHSARMPSKSTRTKNITSKPVSSMHRPFHREIIVEKIAAIPHLLEELLLIEDTDQLHHVFELSIVRKALLFSTESFGDGKWLINMLDAAINVNKPNMIAFSSPREVSDPGFQFAEDECRFLAEAAIFFLECVSKVNICDDIRVFHKIQICRKVFPNKKGSRVLSKSDVQQFQEYRDELFHNVTKLEGLVRRISVMDDDLVKRASVTEVLCRKLDKSISSDFAAALALFDGINHILLVVTFRLGPAEALFYISRTDDDFKPHQYIIANVMLVVSIVYFATRTIYSNRANYALSRRLFWSSLFSGSNFLDVAPLVMVLFCMFSIDILLRQRAYMETDEDNTIPWLERIAVALTTPFLWFRILNYIKIRNKHLATVILCFNQIVKDIKWFMIVLLVIMTIFAQVWLSLTYRLHPTDKSYHSFSREGYLRAYTMMLGEFSDDEHKANPVIIPLFIVYTFVVTIVLLNILIAIVSDSYQKAFFSSELMHGKARIIFYSELHSIKHYFRLKQRGELGNLCCKWFVPQLLISAAIIYAVVGTTTIKISQLSAFSPSCQLDAPSIRRFNIEAGLVFLAFFYWLYLANELMISLLTGIRAADSIASCGTKPLSSIKIKLYWFVLKMVSCLSFTFDSLNDEAEKRALGQEGDDEKSTLPGLHTYKKLHRSMRRDKKDLKQELKTTVEHMQMSLQETESRMQERMLDIEDRIANEVQNRLEAFLLNQQVINKESQKNGGSGDLNYVTDDENSIQDSWGQHPTADSPDRGIDSYQNSRRRSIDEGNDLFGPDSMRGSLERDMDSLENVIGSIMADADSGLAVNWSEMD
;
A
#
# COMPACT_ATOMS: atom_id res chain seq x y z
N THR A 1 8.95 68.47 -29.35
CA THR A 1 8.89 68.36 -27.88
C THR A 1 9.06 66.89 -27.50
N THR A 2 10.29 66.33 -27.50
CA THR A 2 11.30 66.24 -26.40
C THR A 2 11.19 64.96 -25.54
N ILE A 3 11.89 63.87 -25.95
CA ILE A 3 13.09 63.18 -25.35
C ILE A 3 13.28 63.27 -23.80
N PRO A 4 13.90 62.31 -23.04
CA PRO A 4 14.77 61.17 -23.44
C PRO A 4 14.59 59.80 -22.74
N GLY A 5 15.15 58.75 -23.37
CA GLY A 5 15.72 57.56 -22.71
C GLY A 5 17.25 57.51 -22.88
N PRO A 6 18.01 56.84 -21.98
CA PRO A 6 19.47 56.75 -22.10
C PRO A 6 19.90 55.47 -22.83
N ARG A 7 20.53 55.63 -23.99
CA ARG A 7 21.42 54.62 -24.60
C ARG A 7 22.86 55.01 -24.29
N ARG A 8 23.58 54.19 -23.51
CA ARG A 8 25.05 54.27 -23.39
C ARG A 8 25.71 53.22 -24.28
N ARG A 9 26.60 53.72 -25.14
CA ARG A 9 27.60 53.01 -25.95
C ARG A 9 28.65 52.34 -25.05
N PHE A 10 29.17 51.19 -25.47
CA PHE A 10 30.57 50.85 -25.24
C PHE A 10 31.24 50.39 -26.54
N ARG A 11 32.50 50.84 -26.68
CA ARG A 11 33.36 50.82 -27.87
C ARG A 11 33.72 49.41 -28.32
N ARG A 12 33.57 49.12 -29.63
CA ARG A 12 34.41 48.16 -30.34
C ARG A 12 35.69 48.89 -30.78
N SER A 13 36.82 48.54 -30.18
CA SER A 13 38.15 48.90 -30.67
C SER A 13 38.56 47.93 -31.76
N THR A 14 38.71 48.45 -32.97
CA THR A 14 39.45 47.87 -34.08
C THR A 14 40.92 47.72 -33.71
N LEU A 15 41.46 46.50 -33.69
CA LEU A 15 42.89 46.25 -33.61
C LEU A 15 43.37 45.57 -34.90
N ARG A 16 44.42 46.17 -35.46
CA ARG A 16 45.11 45.84 -36.71
C ARG A 16 45.53 44.38 -36.77
N LYS A 17 45.24 43.73 -37.91
CA LYS A 17 46.00 42.58 -38.41
C LYS A 17 47.37 43.07 -38.88
N SER A 18 48.44 42.69 -38.19
CA SER A 18 49.80 42.67 -38.74
C SER A 18 50.07 41.25 -39.22
N GLY A 19 50.19 41.08 -40.53
CA GLY A 19 50.72 39.85 -41.11
C GLY A 19 52.22 39.75 -40.85
N VAL A 20 52.64 38.66 -40.24
CA VAL A 20 54.05 38.27 -40.18
C VAL A 20 54.18 36.97 -40.97
N SER A 21 54.86 37.08 -42.10
CA SER A 21 55.36 35.98 -42.91
C SER A 21 56.57 35.38 -42.21
N LEU A 22 56.51 34.11 -41.84
CA LEU A 22 57.69 33.31 -41.48
C LEU A 22 57.86 32.22 -42.54
N ARG A 23 58.83 32.46 -43.42
CA ARG A 23 59.38 31.48 -44.35
C ARG A 23 60.86 31.36 -44.03
N GLY A 24 61.28 30.14 -43.68
CA GLY A 24 62.67 29.71 -43.70
C GLY A 24 63.44 29.90 -42.39
N MET A 25 63.66 28.79 -41.69
CA MET A 25 64.94 28.52 -41.03
C MET A 25 65.13 27.01 -40.95
N GLY A 26 66.32 26.56 -41.34
CA GLY A 26 66.72 25.16 -41.33
C GLY A 26 66.89 24.64 -39.91
N ILE A 27 66.55 23.37 -39.75
CA ILE A 27 66.70 22.60 -38.52
C ILE A 27 68.16 22.11 -38.45
N PRO A 28 68.89 22.32 -37.34
CA PRO A 28 69.99 21.45 -36.97
C PRO A 28 69.42 20.21 -36.26
N GLU A 29 69.93 19.04 -36.62
CA GLU A 29 69.69 17.78 -35.90
C GLU A 29 70.24 17.91 -34.46
N GLU A 30 69.35 18.12 -33.49
CA GLU A 30 69.59 17.82 -32.08
C GLU A 30 68.58 16.75 -31.65
N ASP A 31 69.06 15.76 -30.88
CA ASP A 31 68.28 14.67 -30.31
C ASP A 31 67.21 15.25 -29.37
N ILE A 32 66.00 15.45 -29.90
CA ILE A 32 64.81 15.78 -29.10
C ILE A 32 64.42 14.52 -28.33
N SER A 33 64.52 14.59 -27.01
CA SER A 33 63.97 13.57 -26.12
C SER A 33 62.46 13.49 -26.32
N GLY A 34 61.94 12.31 -26.67
CA GLY A 34 60.52 12.07 -27.00
C GLY A 34 59.49 12.31 -25.88
N GLU A 35 59.82 13.07 -24.83
CA GLU A 35 58.88 13.58 -23.81
C GLU A 35 58.18 14.87 -24.29
N GLU A 36 58.88 15.80 -24.95
CA GLU A 36 58.27 17.08 -25.40
C GLU A 36 57.24 16.88 -26.54
N GLU A 37 57.43 15.88 -27.42
CA GLU A 37 56.47 15.60 -28.50
C GLU A 37 55.11 15.09 -27.98
N GLY A 38 55.06 14.49 -26.79
CA GLY A 38 53.82 14.00 -26.19
C GLY A 38 52.87 15.11 -25.75
N GLU A 39 53.40 16.17 -25.12
CA GLU A 39 52.60 17.30 -24.62
C GLU A 39 51.97 18.12 -25.75
N GLU A 40 52.71 18.36 -26.85
CA GLU A 40 52.17 19.10 -28.01
C GLU A 40 50.95 18.38 -28.61
N LEU A 41 50.99 17.05 -28.67
CA LEU A 41 49.88 16.25 -29.20
C LEU A 41 48.63 16.35 -28.33
N TYR A 42 48.73 16.21 -27.01
CA TYR A 42 47.57 16.36 -26.12
C TYR A 42 46.91 17.74 -26.27
N GLU A 43 47.70 18.79 -26.48
CA GLU A 43 47.17 20.12 -26.68
C GLU A 43 46.58 20.35 -28.07
N ILE A 44 47.10 19.68 -29.11
CA ILE A 44 46.42 19.56 -30.41
C ILE A 44 45.04 18.92 -30.22
N PHE A 45 44.92 17.85 -29.44
CA PHE A 45 43.63 17.21 -29.19
C PHE A 45 42.65 18.09 -28.39
N ARG A 46 43.12 18.88 -27.42
CA ARG A 46 42.26 19.85 -26.70
C ARG A 46 41.78 20.99 -27.59
N THR A 47 42.63 21.44 -28.51
CA THR A 47 42.35 22.59 -29.38
C THR A 47 41.73 22.20 -30.72
N CYS A 48 41.66 20.92 -31.06
CA CYS A 48 41.15 20.47 -32.35
C CYS A 48 39.66 20.79 -32.50
N HIS A 49 39.34 21.56 -33.54
CA HIS A 49 37.96 21.94 -33.89
C HIS A 49 37.38 21.09 -35.03
N SER A 50 38.04 20.03 -35.47
CA SER A 50 37.48 19.17 -36.53
C SER A 50 38.08 17.79 -36.51
N LEU A 51 37.22 16.76 -36.52
CA LEU A 51 37.63 15.37 -36.69
C LEU A 51 38.42 15.17 -38.00
N LYS A 52 38.13 15.95 -39.05
CA LYS A 52 38.89 15.85 -40.30
C LYS A 52 40.34 16.25 -40.08
N THR A 53 40.57 17.40 -39.44
CA THR A 53 41.92 17.87 -39.08
C THR A 53 42.60 16.86 -38.17
N LEU A 54 41.92 16.39 -37.13
CA LEU A 54 42.43 15.36 -36.23
C LEU A 54 42.86 14.09 -36.98
N ARG A 55 42.03 13.63 -37.92
CA ARG A 55 42.31 12.43 -38.71
C ARG A 55 43.44 12.65 -39.70
N GLU A 56 43.51 13.82 -40.32
CA GLU A 56 44.61 14.20 -41.21
C GLU A 56 45.90 14.25 -40.40
N ASP A 57 45.93 14.89 -39.24
CA ASP A 57 47.11 14.99 -38.36
C ASP A 57 47.57 13.61 -37.88
N LEU A 58 46.64 12.76 -37.42
CA LEU A 58 46.93 11.37 -37.04
C LEU A 58 47.42 10.53 -38.23
N ARG A 59 46.86 10.75 -39.42
CA ARG A 59 47.29 10.07 -40.64
C ARG A 59 48.66 10.54 -41.09
N THR A 60 48.96 11.82 -40.95
CA THR A 60 50.27 12.40 -41.27
C THR A 60 51.33 11.86 -40.32
N ALA A 61 51.01 11.76 -39.02
CA ALA A 61 51.85 11.10 -38.02
C ALA A 61 52.05 9.60 -38.30
N LYS A 62 51.00 8.90 -38.78
CA LYS A 62 51.07 7.49 -39.17
C LYS A 62 51.90 7.26 -40.43
N GLU A 63 51.75 8.12 -41.44
CA GLU A 63 52.48 8.06 -42.72
C GLU A 63 53.98 8.40 -42.55
N ALA A 64 54.34 9.14 -41.50
CA ALA A 64 55.73 9.38 -41.08
C ALA A 64 56.44 8.12 -40.49
N ASN A 65 55.87 6.92 -40.66
CA ASN A 65 56.41 5.63 -40.23
C ASN A 65 56.54 5.46 -38.71
N ILE A 66 55.73 6.20 -37.95
CA ILE A 66 55.70 6.15 -36.48
C ILE A 66 54.48 5.37 -35.98
N ASN A 67 54.28 4.15 -36.49
CA ASN A 67 53.30 3.23 -35.92
C ASN A 67 53.59 2.97 -34.43
N SER A 68 54.87 2.94 -34.02
CA SER A 68 55.27 2.86 -32.61
C SER A 68 54.91 4.11 -31.81
N LEU A 69 54.84 5.31 -32.43
CA LEU A 69 54.44 6.53 -31.73
C LEU A 69 52.94 6.57 -31.55
N PHE A 70 52.16 6.17 -32.57
CA PHE A 70 50.71 6.08 -32.41
C PHE A 70 50.34 5.06 -31.32
N ASP A 71 51.04 3.92 -31.30
CA ASP A 71 50.99 2.91 -30.24
C ASP A 71 51.42 3.44 -28.86
N ASN A 72 52.47 4.24 -28.80
CA ASN A 72 52.91 4.86 -27.56
C ASN A 72 52.00 6.00 -27.10
N ILE A 73 51.49 6.85 -27.99
CA ILE A 73 50.69 8.05 -27.63
C ILE A 73 49.33 7.63 -27.11
N CYS A 74 48.66 6.69 -27.80
CA CYS A 74 47.33 6.26 -27.37
C CYS A 74 47.36 5.42 -26.09
N SER A 75 48.51 4.83 -25.74
CA SER A 75 48.69 4.03 -24.52
C SER A 75 49.36 4.78 -23.37
N ARG A 76 50.09 5.88 -23.63
CA ARG A 76 50.80 6.66 -22.61
C ARG A 76 49.90 7.78 -22.11
N PRO A 77 49.46 7.77 -20.83
CA PRO A 77 48.68 8.86 -20.27
C PRO A 77 49.49 10.17 -20.27
N GLU A 78 48.81 11.31 -20.41
CA GLU A 78 49.39 12.65 -20.32
C GLU A 78 50.14 12.81 -18.99
N GLU A 79 51.39 13.25 -19.04
CA GLU A 79 52.21 13.43 -17.84
C GLU A 79 51.59 14.55 -16.97
N GLY A 80 51.42 14.25 -15.68
CA GLY A 80 50.80 15.16 -14.71
C GLY A 80 49.30 14.98 -14.51
N THR A 81 48.50 14.78 -15.57
CA THR A 81 47.04 14.59 -15.44
C THR A 81 46.63 13.11 -15.41
N GLY A 82 47.44 12.23 -15.99
CA GLY A 82 47.09 10.82 -16.15
C GLY A 82 46.04 10.59 -17.25
N LYS A 83 45.63 11.62 -17.98
CA LYS A 83 44.54 11.54 -18.95
C LYS A 83 45.00 10.83 -20.21
N THR A 84 44.29 9.76 -20.59
CA THR A 84 44.49 9.14 -21.90
C THR A 84 43.84 9.98 -23.01
N LEU A 85 44.17 9.68 -24.25
CA LEU A 85 43.58 10.33 -25.41
C LEU A 85 42.04 10.32 -25.40
N LEU A 86 41.44 9.22 -24.93
CA LEU A 86 39.99 9.04 -24.86
C LEU A 86 39.35 10.01 -23.85
N HIS A 87 40.06 10.36 -22.76
CA HIS A 87 39.62 11.39 -21.82
C HIS A 87 39.57 12.76 -22.49
N CYS A 88 40.62 13.12 -23.24
CA CYS A 88 40.68 14.43 -23.92
C CYS A 88 39.57 14.58 -24.98
N ILE A 89 39.23 13.49 -25.69
CA ILE A 89 38.11 13.47 -26.64
C ILE A 89 36.78 13.68 -25.90
N GLY A 90 36.58 13.03 -24.75
CA GLY A 90 35.37 13.20 -23.94
C GLY A 90 35.15 14.62 -23.40
N PHE A 91 36.21 15.43 -23.34
CA PHE A 91 36.17 16.81 -22.84
C PHE A 91 36.04 17.86 -23.94
N ASN A 92 36.40 17.53 -25.19
CA ASN A 92 36.46 18.52 -26.27
C ASN A 92 35.09 18.73 -26.93
N SER A 93 34.29 19.65 -26.38
CA SER A 93 32.99 20.04 -26.95
C SER A 93 33.07 20.65 -28.34
N SER A 94 34.20 21.27 -28.68
CA SER A 94 34.39 21.87 -30.00
C SER A 94 34.51 20.79 -31.08
N LEU A 95 35.11 19.63 -30.79
CA LEU A 95 35.20 18.52 -31.73
C LEU A 95 33.81 17.98 -32.11
N ILE A 96 32.87 17.99 -31.16
CA ILE A 96 31.53 17.41 -31.30
C ILE A 96 30.55 18.39 -31.96
N LEU A 97 30.62 19.68 -31.60
CA LEU A 97 29.64 20.68 -32.00
C LEU A 97 29.93 21.40 -33.33
N THR A 98 31.16 21.39 -33.83
CA THR A 98 31.60 22.26 -34.96
C THR A 98 31.39 21.68 -36.37
N GLY A 99 30.71 20.55 -36.49
CA GLY A 99 30.37 19.95 -37.78
C GLY A 99 29.49 20.85 -38.65
N THR A 100 30.04 21.41 -39.73
CA THR A 100 29.32 22.29 -40.67
C THR A 100 28.20 21.62 -41.49
N GLY A 101 27.85 20.36 -41.18
CA GLY A 101 26.85 19.54 -41.88
C GLY A 101 25.63 19.11 -41.05
N GLY A 102 25.38 19.73 -39.89
CA GLY A 102 24.41 19.26 -38.90
C GLY A 102 25.09 18.41 -37.82
N SER A 103 24.68 18.58 -36.56
CA SER A 103 25.29 17.94 -35.38
C SER A 103 25.48 16.43 -35.57
N ASP A 104 24.49 15.77 -36.14
CA ASP A 104 24.39 14.31 -36.16
C ASP A 104 25.44 13.66 -37.07
N ALA A 105 25.79 14.32 -38.18
CA ALA A 105 26.78 13.79 -39.12
C ALA A 105 28.20 13.83 -38.54
N ALA A 106 28.54 14.88 -37.79
CA ALA A 106 29.83 14.98 -37.12
C ALA A 106 29.92 14.00 -35.94
N ILE A 107 28.88 13.95 -35.10
CA ILE A 107 28.76 12.97 -34.02
C ILE A 107 28.94 11.55 -34.56
N SER A 108 28.24 11.18 -35.64
CA SER A 108 28.36 9.85 -36.25
C SER A 108 29.78 9.54 -36.74
N GLN A 109 30.52 10.52 -37.24
CA GLN A 109 31.91 10.34 -37.66
C GLN A 109 32.85 10.15 -36.47
N VAL A 110 32.67 10.94 -35.40
CA VAL A 110 33.44 10.79 -34.16
C VAL A 110 33.17 9.43 -33.53
N ASN A 111 31.90 9.02 -33.40
CA ASN A 111 31.51 7.70 -32.89
C ASN A 111 32.13 6.59 -33.73
N ARG A 112 32.04 6.70 -35.06
CA ARG A 112 32.65 5.72 -35.95
C ARG A 112 34.16 5.61 -35.74
N PHE A 113 34.85 6.74 -35.56
CA PHE A 113 36.28 6.76 -35.30
C PHE A 113 36.61 6.10 -33.96
N ILE A 114 35.94 6.49 -32.88
CA ILE A 114 36.12 5.90 -31.55
C ILE A 114 35.87 4.39 -31.59
N MET A 115 34.72 3.97 -32.12
CA MET A 115 34.25 2.58 -32.06
C MET A 115 34.97 1.66 -33.04
N ARG A 116 35.39 2.14 -34.22
CA ARG A 116 36.03 1.28 -35.25
C ARG A 116 37.54 1.39 -35.31
N GLU A 117 38.12 2.50 -34.85
CA GLU A 117 39.56 2.74 -34.97
C GLU A 117 40.22 2.81 -33.61
N LEU A 118 39.72 3.63 -32.68
CA LEU A 118 40.41 3.88 -31.41
C LEU A 118 40.27 2.72 -30.41
N ILE A 119 39.05 2.28 -30.11
CA ILE A 119 38.79 1.23 -29.13
C ILE A 119 39.37 -0.13 -29.56
N PRO A 120 39.26 -0.56 -30.84
CA PRO A 120 39.90 -1.79 -31.27
C PRO A 120 41.43 -1.75 -31.17
N ALA A 121 42.03 -0.56 -31.29
CA ALA A 121 43.47 -0.37 -31.12
C ALA A 121 43.87 -0.37 -29.63
N TYR A 122 43.09 0.27 -28.75
CA TYR A 122 43.37 0.38 -27.30
C TYR A 122 42.14 0.06 -26.45
N PRO A 123 41.80 -1.22 -26.29
CA PRO A 123 40.63 -1.60 -25.50
C PRO A 123 40.77 -1.26 -24.02
N SER A 124 41.99 -1.18 -23.47
CA SER A 124 42.21 -0.78 -22.07
C SER A 124 41.92 0.70 -21.82
N ALA A 125 42.14 1.55 -22.82
CA ALA A 125 42.01 3.01 -22.67
C ALA A 125 40.62 3.46 -22.22
N VAL A 126 39.59 2.62 -22.42
CA VAL A 126 38.21 2.84 -21.99
C VAL A 126 38.02 2.70 -20.47
N VAL A 127 38.90 1.96 -19.80
CA VAL A 127 38.86 1.75 -18.33
C VAL A 127 40.08 2.28 -17.60
N ASP A 128 41.11 2.69 -18.33
CA ASP A 128 42.29 3.29 -17.74
C ASP A 128 41.84 4.57 -17.01
N GLU A 129 42.13 4.64 -15.73
CA GLU A 129 41.74 5.74 -14.87
C GLU A 129 42.76 6.88 -14.98
N ASP A 130 42.31 8.13 -14.98
CA ASP A 130 43.17 9.29 -14.83
C ASP A 130 43.74 9.40 -13.39
N ASN A 131 44.56 10.43 -13.12
CA ASN A 131 45.12 10.63 -11.78
C ASN A 131 44.05 10.93 -10.71
N ASN A 132 42.80 11.23 -11.10
CA ASN A 132 41.67 11.45 -10.20
C ASN A 132 40.80 10.19 -10.03
N GLY A 133 41.12 9.08 -10.71
CA GLY A 133 40.35 7.84 -10.66
C GLY A 133 39.13 7.80 -11.60
N PHE A 134 39.04 8.76 -12.53
CA PHE A 134 37.98 8.83 -13.53
C PHE A 134 38.36 8.07 -14.78
N ILE A 135 37.39 7.38 -15.37
CA ILE A 135 37.53 6.77 -16.70
C ILE A 135 37.09 7.77 -17.78
N PRO A 136 37.40 7.54 -19.07
CA PRO A 136 36.97 8.45 -20.14
C PRO A 136 35.46 8.71 -20.12
N PHE A 137 35.08 9.92 -20.53
CA PHE A 137 33.69 10.42 -20.56
C PHE A 137 33.03 10.65 -19.18
N THR A 138 33.51 10.04 -18.10
CA THR A 138 32.91 10.21 -16.76
C THR A 138 33.16 11.60 -16.16
N GLU A 139 34.31 12.21 -16.42
CA GLU A 139 34.61 13.58 -15.96
C GLU A 139 33.57 14.60 -16.45
N THR A 140 33.17 14.52 -17.73
CA THR A 140 32.16 15.42 -18.31
C THR A 140 30.79 15.23 -17.64
N ILE A 141 30.42 13.99 -17.33
CA ILE A 141 29.17 13.66 -16.63
C ILE A 141 29.23 14.19 -15.19
N ILE A 142 30.34 13.97 -14.47
CA ILE A 142 30.55 14.43 -13.09
C ILE A 142 30.49 15.95 -13.02
N GLN A 143 31.21 16.65 -13.91
CA GLN A 143 31.19 18.10 -13.95
C GLN A 143 29.79 18.65 -14.21
N TRP A 144 28.99 18.00 -15.07
CA TRP A 144 27.61 18.39 -15.31
C TRP A 144 26.74 18.19 -14.05
N VAL A 145 26.86 17.04 -13.37
CA VAL A 145 26.14 16.76 -12.12
C VAL A 145 26.50 17.79 -11.05
N ASP A 146 27.79 18.08 -10.86
CA ASP A 146 28.27 19.04 -9.87
C ASP A 146 27.79 20.47 -10.18
N GLN A 147 27.84 20.89 -11.45
CA GLN A 147 27.32 22.18 -11.88
C GLN A 147 25.81 22.31 -11.62
N ARG A 148 25.03 21.29 -11.97
CA ARG A 148 23.58 21.23 -11.71
C ARG A 148 23.27 21.32 -10.23
N ARG A 149 24.01 20.59 -9.39
CA ARG A 149 23.83 20.62 -7.93
C ARG A 149 24.22 21.94 -7.30
N ALA A 150 25.36 22.51 -7.70
CA ALA A 150 25.79 23.83 -7.26
C ALA A 150 24.72 24.89 -7.61
N TRP A 151 24.14 24.79 -8.80
CA TRP A 151 23.05 25.66 -9.23
C TRP A 151 21.80 25.50 -8.36
N ARG A 152 21.32 24.26 -8.11
CA ARG A 152 20.16 24.00 -7.22
C ARG A 152 20.39 24.53 -5.80
N LYS A 153 21.59 24.33 -5.27
CA LYS A 153 21.97 24.82 -3.93
C LYS A 153 21.98 26.35 -3.86
N ASN A 154 22.40 27.04 -4.92
CA ASN A 154 22.39 28.50 -4.96
C ASN A 154 20.97 29.08 -5.18
N ARG A 155 20.06 28.32 -5.81
CA ARG A 155 18.67 28.76 -6.05
C ARG A 155 17.87 28.93 -4.76
N THR A 156 18.19 28.19 -3.69
CA THR A 156 17.50 28.38 -2.40
C THR A 156 17.77 29.73 -1.74
N ASP A 157 18.85 30.42 -2.15
CA ASP A 157 19.31 31.66 -1.52
C ASP A 157 19.00 32.92 -2.36
N CYS A 158 18.60 32.77 -3.62
CA CYS A 158 18.39 33.89 -4.56
C CYS A 158 16.91 34.20 -4.81
N THR A 159 16.59 35.49 -5.02
CA THR A 159 15.23 35.95 -5.33
C THR A 159 14.76 35.44 -6.71
N PRO A 160 13.45 35.13 -6.88
CA PRO A 160 12.90 34.31 -7.98
C PRO A 160 12.89 34.94 -9.39
N CYS A 161 13.65 35.99 -9.67
CA CYS A 161 13.44 36.84 -10.85
C CYS A 161 14.22 36.48 -12.12
N GLN A 162 14.98 35.38 -12.16
CA GLN A 162 15.66 34.92 -13.38
C GLN A 162 15.48 33.42 -13.54
N SER A 163 14.49 33.01 -14.35
CA SER A 163 14.40 31.63 -14.83
C SER A 163 15.59 31.38 -15.76
N PRO A 164 16.46 30.42 -15.48
CA PRO A 164 17.45 30.01 -16.47
C PRO A 164 16.74 29.44 -17.69
N GLU A 165 17.41 29.54 -18.84
CA GLU A 165 17.10 28.76 -20.03
C GLU A 165 16.94 27.28 -19.63
N SER A 166 15.86 26.66 -20.10
CA SER A 166 15.40 25.29 -19.84
C SER A 166 16.50 24.29 -19.45
N CYS A 167 16.24 23.48 -18.42
CA CYS A 167 17.16 22.47 -17.87
C CYS A 167 17.35 21.27 -18.83
N THR A 168 17.83 21.53 -20.04
CA THR A 168 18.22 20.53 -21.03
C THR A 168 19.56 19.88 -20.66
N MET A 169 19.69 18.58 -20.94
CA MET A 169 20.97 17.91 -20.77
C MET A 169 21.93 18.40 -21.87
N PRO A 170 23.18 18.81 -21.53
CA PRO A 170 24.14 19.22 -22.53
C PRO A 170 24.42 18.09 -23.52
N ILE A 171 24.51 18.42 -24.81
CA ILE A 171 24.78 17.46 -25.90
C ILE A 171 26.01 16.58 -25.58
N MET A 172 27.02 17.14 -24.92
CA MET A 172 28.22 16.41 -24.51
C MET A 172 27.95 15.28 -23.51
N VAL A 173 27.03 15.49 -22.57
CA VAL A 173 26.66 14.52 -21.55
C VAL A 173 25.82 13.41 -22.18
N GLU A 174 24.86 13.78 -23.02
CA GLU A 174 24.05 12.85 -23.81
C GLU A 174 24.95 11.94 -24.65
N TRP A 175 25.83 12.56 -25.44
CA TRP A 175 26.77 11.86 -26.29
C TRP A 175 27.73 10.96 -25.51
N SER A 176 28.21 11.41 -24.35
CA SER A 176 29.05 10.61 -23.46
C SER A 176 28.33 9.34 -23.01
N LEU A 177 27.07 9.46 -22.57
CA LEU A 177 26.24 8.32 -22.18
C LEU A 177 25.94 7.39 -23.37
N GLU A 178 25.70 7.95 -24.56
CA GLU A 178 25.48 7.17 -25.78
C GLU A 178 26.70 6.35 -26.19
N ILE A 179 27.88 6.98 -26.23
CA ILE A 179 29.16 6.29 -26.51
C ILE A 179 29.38 5.18 -25.48
N LEU A 180 29.23 5.48 -24.19
CA LEU A 180 29.40 4.48 -23.13
C LEU A 180 28.39 3.34 -23.27
N SER A 181 27.14 3.63 -23.66
CA SER A 181 26.14 2.61 -23.99
C SER A 181 26.58 1.75 -25.19
N GLU A 182 27.03 2.37 -26.26
CA GLU A 182 27.46 1.70 -27.50
C GLU A 182 28.66 0.78 -27.25
N ILE A 183 29.61 1.21 -26.41
CA ILE A 183 30.76 0.41 -25.95
C ILE A 183 30.27 -0.86 -25.25
N LEU A 184 29.33 -0.72 -24.31
CA LEU A 184 28.81 -1.85 -23.56
C LEU A 184 27.99 -2.83 -24.41
N ASP A 185 27.38 -2.35 -25.50
CA ASP A 185 26.52 -3.16 -26.37
C ASP A 185 27.32 -3.81 -27.51
N ASN A 186 28.33 -3.14 -28.06
CA ASN A 186 29.17 -3.70 -29.12
C ASN A 186 30.06 -4.86 -28.64
N ASP A 187 30.53 -4.82 -27.39
CA ASP A 187 31.24 -5.94 -26.78
C ASP A 187 30.41 -7.24 -26.74
N LEU A 188 29.07 -7.13 -26.70
CA LEU A 188 28.17 -8.27 -26.77
C LEU A 188 28.19 -8.95 -28.14
N SER A 189 28.38 -8.18 -29.21
CA SER A 189 28.34 -8.66 -30.60
C SER A 189 29.60 -9.44 -30.99
N VAL A 190 30.76 -9.03 -30.50
CA VAL A 190 32.07 -9.65 -30.80
C VAL A 190 32.20 -11.02 -30.13
N ASP A 191 31.68 -11.18 -28.92
CA ASP A 191 31.60 -12.47 -28.21
C ASP A 191 30.67 -13.47 -28.95
N LEU A 192 29.61 -12.98 -29.60
CA LEU A 192 28.67 -13.82 -30.37
C LEU A 192 29.24 -14.22 -31.74
N GLN A 193 29.95 -13.33 -32.44
CA GLN A 193 30.63 -13.65 -33.70
C GLN A 193 31.79 -14.63 -33.50
N SER A 194 32.61 -14.46 -32.46
CA SER A 194 33.71 -15.40 -32.18
C SER A 194 33.22 -16.82 -31.79
N ARG A 195 32.05 -16.94 -31.15
CA ARG A 195 31.41 -18.23 -30.84
C ARG A 195 30.72 -18.91 -32.02
N SER A 196 30.18 -18.15 -32.98
CA SER A 196 29.56 -18.73 -34.18
C SER A 196 30.62 -19.26 -35.16
N VAL A 197 31.75 -18.55 -35.30
CA VAL A 197 32.88 -18.99 -36.15
C VAL A 197 33.59 -20.22 -35.58
N SER A 198 33.70 -20.36 -34.25
CA SER A 198 34.26 -21.56 -33.60
C SER A 198 33.32 -22.78 -33.62
N ARG A 199 32.00 -22.58 -33.78
CA ARG A 199 31.04 -23.68 -34.00
C ARG A 199 30.95 -24.13 -35.46
N GLN A 200 31.23 -23.27 -36.44
CA GLN A 200 31.28 -23.69 -37.85
C GLN A 200 32.55 -24.47 -38.21
N SER A 201 33.66 -24.30 -37.49
CA SER A 201 34.89 -25.07 -37.72
C SER A 201 34.91 -26.46 -37.06
N SER A 202 33.90 -26.82 -36.24
CA SER A 202 33.83 -28.10 -35.53
C SER A 202 32.79 -29.09 -36.07
N PHE A 203 32.11 -28.77 -37.20
CA PHE A 203 31.12 -29.66 -37.84
C PHE A 203 31.51 -30.19 -39.24
N ALA A 204 32.75 -29.95 -39.69
CA ALA A 204 33.24 -30.44 -40.97
C ALA A 204 34.06 -31.75 -40.82
N SER A 205 33.41 -32.86 -40.43
CA SER A 205 33.85 -34.23 -40.75
C SER A 205 32.82 -35.26 -40.26
N ILE A 206 31.72 -35.43 -40.99
CA ILE A 206 30.96 -36.68 -40.96
C ILE A 206 30.72 -37.08 -42.41
N ASP A 207 31.41 -38.13 -42.83
CA ASP A 207 31.23 -38.81 -44.10
C ASP A 207 29.77 -39.26 -44.28
N THR A 208 29.17 -38.87 -45.39
CA THR A 208 27.92 -39.43 -45.87
C THR A 208 28.22 -40.33 -47.06
N SER A 209 27.92 -41.62 -46.91
CA SER A 209 27.75 -42.54 -48.04
C SER A 209 26.37 -43.17 -47.98
N ASN A 210 25.72 -43.20 -49.15
CA ASN A 210 24.48 -43.91 -49.51
C ASN A 210 23.19 -43.34 -48.87
N THR A 211 22.07 -43.08 -49.56
CA THR A 211 21.47 -43.77 -50.72
C THR A 211 20.32 -42.91 -51.29
N SER A 212 20.11 -42.93 -52.63
CA SER A 212 18.85 -42.88 -53.43
C SER A 212 17.64 -42.05 -52.91
N CYS A 213 16.89 -41.26 -53.69
CA CYS A 213 16.40 -41.39 -55.06
C CYS A 213 15.60 -40.11 -55.44
N GLN A 214 15.57 -39.78 -56.74
CA GLN A 214 14.46 -39.15 -57.53
C GLN A 214 13.93 -37.77 -57.07
N ASP A 215 13.56 -36.78 -57.87
CA ASP A 215 13.35 -36.50 -59.30
C ASP A 215 13.05 -34.97 -59.29
N LEU A 216 13.58 -34.05 -60.12
CA LEU A 216 13.18 -33.73 -61.50
C LEU A 216 13.90 -32.40 -61.88
N ASN A 217 14.64 -32.43 -63.00
CA ASN A 217 14.58 -31.50 -64.14
C ASN A 217 14.44 -29.97 -63.91
N PHE A 218 15.37 -29.14 -64.41
CA PHE A 218 15.36 -28.59 -65.80
C PHE A 218 16.47 -27.51 -66.05
N PHE A 219 17.25 -27.72 -67.12
CA PHE A 219 17.94 -26.78 -68.06
C PHE A 219 18.92 -25.67 -67.56
N GLU A 220 20.23 -25.82 -67.84
CA GLU A 220 21.03 -25.22 -68.96
C GLU A 220 21.85 -24.02 -68.43
N SER A 221 23.12 -23.74 -68.73
CA SER A 221 24.04 -24.15 -69.80
C SER A 221 25.48 -23.73 -69.44
N SER A 222 26.47 -24.56 -69.80
CA SER A 222 27.76 -24.28 -70.50
C SER A 222 28.61 -23.07 -70.08
N HIS A 223 29.92 -23.12 -69.79
CA HIS A 223 31.09 -23.67 -70.52
C HIS A 223 32.31 -23.76 -69.57
N SER A 224 33.03 -24.88 -69.46
CA SER A 224 34.22 -25.29 -70.24
C SER A 224 35.47 -24.41 -70.09
N ALA A 225 36.47 -24.89 -69.33
CA ALA A 225 37.88 -24.98 -69.76
C ALA A 225 38.74 -25.78 -68.76
N ARG A 226 39.82 -26.36 -69.26
CA ARG A 226 40.48 -27.59 -68.82
C ARG A 226 41.97 -27.35 -68.54
N MET A 227 42.45 -27.87 -67.39
CA MET A 227 43.84 -28.33 -67.08
C MET A 227 44.99 -27.27 -67.07
N PRO A 228 46.20 -27.62 -66.59
CA PRO A 228 46.54 -28.10 -65.24
C PRO A 228 47.74 -27.34 -64.65
N SER A 229 48.14 -27.73 -63.43
CA SER A 229 49.54 -27.90 -63.01
C SER A 229 50.08 -27.05 -61.83
N LYS A 230 50.95 -27.75 -61.10
CA LYS A 230 52.08 -27.29 -60.27
C LYS A 230 51.75 -26.78 -58.86
N SER A 231 51.66 -27.78 -58.00
CA SER A 231 52.39 -27.88 -56.73
C SER A 231 53.60 -26.94 -56.66
N THR A 232 53.51 -25.93 -55.79
CA THR A 232 54.68 -25.27 -55.20
C THR A 232 54.46 -25.19 -53.70
N ARG A 233 55.31 -25.96 -53.02
CA ARG A 233 55.45 -26.07 -51.57
C ARG A 233 56.00 -24.76 -51.00
N THR A 234 55.15 -23.94 -50.38
CA THR A 234 55.59 -22.81 -49.55
C THR A 234 55.37 -23.13 -48.07
N LYS A 235 56.48 -23.16 -47.35
CA LYS A 235 56.56 -23.26 -45.89
C LYS A 235 55.83 -22.07 -45.28
N ASN A 236 54.77 -22.31 -44.52
CA ASN A 236 54.20 -21.29 -43.64
C ASN A 236 54.51 -21.61 -42.18
N ILE A 237 55.14 -20.59 -41.60
CA ILE A 237 55.66 -20.44 -40.26
C ILE A 237 54.51 -20.60 -39.26
N THR A 238 54.70 -21.52 -38.31
CA THR A 238 53.86 -21.64 -37.12
C THR A 238 54.08 -20.43 -36.22
N SER A 239 53.32 -19.35 -36.44
CA SER A 239 53.14 -18.31 -35.43
C SER A 239 52.22 -18.86 -34.34
N LYS A 240 52.72 -18.97 -33.12
CA LYS A 240 51.94 -19.34 -31.93
C LYS A 240 50.72 -18.42 -31.82
N PRO A 241 49.51 -18.95 -31.56
CA PRO A 241 48.35 -18.11 -31.30
C PRO A 241 48.59 -17.35 -30.00
N VAL A 242 48.71 -16.02 -30.09
CA VAL A 242 48.72 -15.12 -28.94
C VAL A 242 47.39 -15.32 -28.21
N SER A 243 47.46 -15.80 -26.96
CA SER A 243 46.27 -16.09 -26.16
C SER A 243 45.53 -14.79 -25.81
N SER A 244 44.45 -14.50 -26.53
CA SER A 244 43.59 -13.32 -26.37
C SER A 244 42.66 -13.40 -25.14
N MET A 245 43.23 -13.59 -23.94
CA MET A 245 42.50 -14.10 -22.76
C MET A 245 42.00 -13.05 -21.74
N HIS A 246 41.89 -11.75 -22.07
CA HIS A 246 41.60 -10.70 -21.05
C HIS A 246 40.43 -9.74 -21.29
N ARG A 247 39.50 -10.01 -22.23
CA ARG A 247 38.47 -9.00 -22.59
C ARG A 247 37.23 -8.80 -21.70
N PRO A 248 36.81 -9.67 -20.74
CA PRO A 248 35.50 -9.49 -20.11
C PRO A 248 35.43 -8.42 -18.99
N PHE A 249 36.55 -7.87 -18.53
CA PHE A 249 36.61 -7.04 -17.30
C PHE A 249 36.16 -5.58 -17.51
N HIS A 250 36.26 -5.06 -18.74
CA HIS A 250 36.08 -3.63 -19.00
C HIS A 250 34.66 -3.12 -18.72
N ARG A 251 33.66 -3.91 -19.12
CA ARG A 251 32.25 -3.59 -18.97
C ARG A 251 31.84 -3.29 -17.52
N GLU A 252 32.41 -4.05 -16.60
CA GLU A 252 32.02 -4.04 -15.20
C GLU A 252 32.54 -2.79 -14.53
N ILE A 253 33.81 -2.48 -14.80
CA ILE A 253 34.47 -1.24 -14.35
C ILE A 253 33.71 -0.03 -14.88
N ILE A 254 33.32 -0.01 -16.17
CA ILE A 254 32.58 1.12 -16.74
C ILE A 254 31.24 1.34 -16.01
N VAL A 255 30.47 0.27 -15.84
CA VAL A 255 29.16 0.34 -15.16
C VAL A 255 29.34 0.71 -13.69
N GLU A 256 30.32 0.14 -13.00
CA GLU A 256 30.64 0.43 -11.60
C GLU A 256 31.06 1.89 -11.41
N LYS A 257 31.96 2.40 -12.25
CA LYS A 257 32.44 3.79 -12.18
C LYS A 257 31.34 4.79 -12.46
N ILE A 258 30.44 4.50 -13.42
CA ILE A 258 29.29 5.37 -13.70
C ILE A 258 28.25 5.28 -12.60
N ALA A 259 27.99 4.08 -12.07
CA ALA A 259 27.12 3.86 -10.92
C ALA A 259 27.68 4.48 -9.63
N ALA A 260 28.99 4.72 -9.56
CA ALA A 260 29.64 5.40 -8.44
C ALA A 260 29.55 6.94 -8.52
N ILE A 261 29.09 7.51 -9.66
CA ILE A 261 28.90 8.96 -9.77
C ILE A 261 27.77 9.38 -8.82
N PRO A 262 28.07 10.17 -7.78
CA PRO A 262 27.08 10.51 -6.77
C PRO A 262 26.00 11.38 -7.39
N HIS A 263 24.73 11.04 -7.13
CA HIS A 263 23.56 11.82 -7.56
C HIS A 263 23.33 11.93 -9.07
N LEU A 264 24.07 11.17 -9.88
CA LEU A 264 23.83 11.11 -11.32
C LEU A 264 22.36 10.81 -11.62
N LEU A 265 21.81 9.77 -11.00
CA LEU A 265 20.44 9.35 -11.18
C LEU A 265 19.42 10.43 -10.76
N GLU A 266 19.70 11.16 -9.69
CA GLU A 266 18.86 12.28 -9.23
C GLU A 266 18.81 13.39 -10.29
N GLU A 267 19.95 13.76 -10.88
CA GLU A 267 20.01 14.80 -11.92
C GLU A 267 19.43 14.34 -13.26
N LEU A 268 19.62 13.07 -13.64
CA LEU A 268 19.02 12.53 -14.86
C LEU A 268 17.50 12.56 -14.80
N LEU A 269 16.89 12.33 -13.63
CA LEU A 269 15.44 12.42 -13.45
C LEU A 269 14.90 13.85 -13.50
N LEU A 270 15.77 14.85 -13.33
CA LEU A 270 15.41 16.27 -13.38
C LEU A 270 15.55 16.88 -14.80
N ILE A 271 15.67 16.04 -15.84
CA ILE A 271 15.64 16.47 -17.24
C ILE A 271 14.18 16.81 -17.63
N GLU A 272 13.92 18.09 -17.91
CA GLU A 272 12.57 18.63 -18.21
C GLU A 272 11.94 18.01 -19.46
N ASP A 273 12.76 17.70 -20.47
CA ASP A 273 12.31 17.07 -21.70
C ASP A 273 12.05 15.57 -21.47
N THR A 274 10.77 15.19 -21.50
CA THR A 274 10.35 13.80 -21.30
C THR A 274 10.90 12.86 -22.35
N ASP A 275 11.05 13.30 -23.61
CA ASP A 275 11.55 12.44 -24.68
C ASP A 275 13.04 12.19 -24.50
N GLN A 276 13.80 13.24 -24.15
CA GLN A 276 15.22 13.12 -23.80
C GLN A 276 15.41 12.24 -22.55
N LEU A 277 14.58 12.41 -21.52
CA LEU A 277 14.57 11.57 -20.32
C LEU A 277 14.34 10.10 -20.66
N HIS A 278 13.33 9.80 -21.49
CA HIS A 278 13.02 8.45 -21.95
C HIS A 278 14.21 7.84 -22.70
N HIS A 279 14.79 8.57 -23.66
CA HIS A 279 15.95 8.14 -24.43
C HIS A 279 17.15 7.80 -23.53
N VAL A 280 17.49 8.69 -22.59
CA VAL A 280 18.60 8.48 -21.65
C VAL A 280 18.40 7.23 -20.80
N PHE A 281 17.18 6.99 -20.30
CA PHE A 281 16.88 5.80 -19.51
C PHE A 281 16.77 4.52 -20.35
N GLU A 282 16.64 4.62 -21.67
CA GLU A 282 16.78 3.50 -22.59
C GLU A 282 18.25 3.16 -22.89
N LEU A 283 19.19 4.07 -22.63
CA LEU A 283 20.62 3.77 -22.79
C LEU A 283 21.02 2.59 -21.88
N SER A 284 21.75 1.65 -22.46
CA SER A 284 22.12 0.42 -21.79
C SER A 284 23.05 0.69 -20.61
N ILE A 285 23.87 1.74 -20.68
CA ILE A 285 24.70 2.15 -19.55
C ILE A 285 23.87 2.65 -18.38
N VAL A 286 22.83 3.46 -18.61
CA VAL A 286 21.98 3.99 -17.54
C VAL A 286 21.13 2.88 -16.94
N ARG A 287 20.57 1.98 -17.75
CA ARG A 287 19.85 0.78 -17.27
C ARG A 287 20.73 -0.14 -16.41
N LYS A 288 21.97 -0.35 -16.83
CA LYS A 288 22.94 -1.15 -16.05
C LYS A 288 23.37 -0.40 -14.80
N ALA A 289 23.67 0.89 -14.88
CA ALA A 289 24.03 1.70 -13.72
C ALA A 289 22.91 1.73 -12.67
N LEU A 290 21.65 1.86 -13.09
CA LEU A 290 20.45 1.74 -12.26
C LEU A 290 20.41 0.44 -11.45
N LEU A 291 20.81 -0.67 -12.08
CA LEU A 291 20.94 -1.95 -11.42
C LEU A 291 22.12 -1.97 -10.45
N PHE A 292 23.31 -1.56 -10.85
CA PHE A 292 24.51 -1.75 -10.03
C PHE A 292 24.69 -0.75 -8.89
N SER A 293 23.98 0.36 -8.95
CA SER A 293 24.02 1.38 -7.92
C SER A 293 23.03 1.04 -6.77
N THR A 294 23.47 0.27 -5.79
CA THR A 294 22.97 0.52 -4.43
C THR A 294 23.54 1.84 -3.89
N GLU A 295 24.76 2.21 -4.30
CA GLU A 295 25.46 3.39 -3.82
C GLU A 295 24.91 4.73 -4.36
N SER A 296 24.61 4.88 -5.66
CA SER A 296 23.98 6.13 -6.17
C SER A 296 22.50 6.25 -5.82
N PHE A 297 21.80 5.14 -5.58
CA PHE A 297 20.46 5.20 -4.98
C PHE A 297 20.57 5.72 -3.52
N GLY A 298 21.67 5.39 -2.86
CA GLY A 298 21.97 5.80 -1.49
C GLY A 298 20.90 5.30 -0.52
N ASP A 299 20.46 6.17 0.39
CA ASP A 299 19.32 5.92 1.28
C ASP A 299 17.96 6.19 0.62
N GLY A 300 17.94 6.56 -0.67
CA GLY A 300 16.74 6.95 -1.42
C GLY A 300 16.03 8.19 -0.86
N LYS A 301 16.65 8.95 0.07
CA LYS A 301 16.03 10.17 0.61
C LYS A 301 15.83 11.23 -0.45
N TRP A 302 16.66 11.28 -1.49
CA TRP A 302 16.47 12.23 -2.59
C TRP A 302 15.13 12.01 -3.30
N LEU A 303 14.71 10.75 -3.50
CA LEU A 303 13.41 10.43 -4.11
C LEU A 303 12.27 10.88 -3.21
N ILE A 304 12.42 10.68 -1.89
CA ILE A 304 11.47 11.19 -0.91
C ILE A 304 11.43 12.72 -0.89
N ASN A 305 12.57 13.39 -0.95
CA ASN A 305 12.67 14.84 -0.97
C ASN A 305 12.07 15.41 -2.25
N MET A 306 12.24 14.74 -3.39
CA MET A 306 11.62 15.09 -4.68
C MET A 306 10.09 15.00 -4.58
N LEU A 307 9.57 13.93 -4.00
CA LEU A 307 8.15 13.75 -3.73
C LEU A 307 7.60 14.76 -2.71
N ASP A 308 8.37 15.07 -1.67
CA ASP A 308 8.01 16.08 -0.67
C ASP A 308 8.03 17.49 -1.27
N ALA A 309 8.97 17.80 -2.16
CA ALA A 309 9.00 19.05 -2.89
C ALA A 309 7.75 19.20 -3.76
N ALA A 310 7.39 18.14 -4.52
CA ALA A 310 6.16 18.10 -5.33
C ALA A 310 4.88 18.31 -4.48
N ILE A 311 4.87 17.88 -3.22
CA ILE A 311 3.70 18.02 -2.33
C ILE A 311 3.69 19.35 -1.57
N ASN A 312 4.83 19.82 -1.06
CA ASN A 312 4.89 20.95 -0.13
C ASN A 312 4.61 22.31 -0.78
N VAL A 313 4.85 22.47 -2.08
CA VAL A 313 4.50 23.69 -2.83
C VAL A 313 3.00 23.96 -2.82
N ASN A 314 2.16 22.94 -2.57
CA ASN A 314 0.71 23.12 -2.40
C ASN A 314 0.30 23.73 -1.04
N LYS A 315 1.20 23.87 -0.06
CA LYS A 315 0.87 24.33 1.31
C LYS A 315 0.79 25.85 1.51
N PRO A 316 1.75 26.68 1.07
CA PRO A 316 1.84 28.07 1.57
C PRO A 316 0.76 29.03 1.04
N ASN A 317 0.19 28.80 -0.14
CA ASN A 317 -0.68 29.80 -0.78
C ASN A 317 -2.17 29.72 -0.42
N MET A 318 -2.62 28.73 0.36
CA MET A 318 -4.03 28.68 0.81
C MET A 318 -4.37 29.68 1.93
N ILE A 319 -3.38 30.25 2.63
CA ILE A 319 -3.63 31.23 3.71
C ILE A 319 -3.83 32.64 3.16
N ALA A 320 -3.36 32.94 1.94
CA ALA A 320 -3.51 34.25 1.29
C ALA A 320 -4.86 34.44 0.53
N PHE A 321 -5.73 33.42 0.49
CA PHE A 321 -7.00 33.43 -0.27
C PHE A 321 -8.14 34.25 0.37
N SER A 322 -7.87 35.11 1.36
CA SER A 322 -8.90 35.99 1.95
C SER A 322 -9.19 37.26 1.13
N SER A 323 -8.53 37.46 -0.02
CA SER A 323 -8.81 38.57 -0.94
C SER A 323 -9.19 38.04 -2.34
N PRO A 324 -10.45 38.20 -2.79
CA PRO A 324 -10.87 37.83 -4.13
C PRO A 324 -10.38 38.90 -5.11
N ARG A 325 -9.14 38.76 -5.61
CA ARG A 325 -8.68 39.44 -6.83
C ARG A 325 -8.25 38.39 -7.85
N GLU A 326 -9.05 38.27 -8.91
CA GLU A 326 -8.87 37.40 -10.08
C GLU A 326 -7.70 37.85 -10.99
N VAL A 327 -6.51 38.02 -10.43
CA VAL A 327 -5.31 38.15 -11.26
C VAL A 327 -4.64 36.79 -11.27
N SER A 328 -4.77 36.09 -12.40
CA SER A 328 -4.02 34.88 -12.73
C SER A 328 -2.54 35.22 -12.74
N ASP A 329 -1.89 35.08 -11.59
CA ASP A 329 -0.47 35.33 -11.43
C ASP A 329 0.30 34.20 -12.14
N PRO A 330 1.03 34.46 -13.24
CA PRO A 330 1.75 33.43 -14.00
C PRO A 330 2.78 32.68 -13.15
N GLY A 331 3.24 33.26 -12.04
CA GLY A 331 4.11 32.55 -11.08
C GLY A 331 3.44 31.34 -10.42
N PHE A 332 2.11 31.30 -10.31
CA PHE A 332 1.40 30.18 -9.70
C PHE A 332 1.36 28.95 -10.61
N GLN A 333 1.11 29.13 -11.91
CA GLN A 333 1.11 28.03 -12.88
C GLN A 333 2.48 27.37 -12.99
N PHE A 334 3.54 28.17 -13.02
CA PHE A 334 4.91 27.65 -13.08
C PHE A 334 5.26 26.73 -11.90
N ALA A 335 4.83 27.08 -10.69
CA ALA A 335 5.07 26.26 -9.51
C ALA A 335 4.28 24.93 -9.52
N GLU A 336 3.06 24.92 -10.06
CA GLU A 336 2.25 23.71 -10.23
C GLU A 336 2.86 22.76 -11.28
N ASP A 337 3.34 23.31 -12.40
CA ASP A 337 4.01 22.55 -13.46
C ASP A 337 5.34 21.94 -12.99
N GLU A 338 6.17 22.70 -12.25
CA GLU A 338 7.43 22.20 -11.67
C GLU A 338 7.16 21.04 -10.69
N CYS A 339 6.09 21.11 -9.89
CA CYS A 339 5.72 20.04 -8.97
C CYS A 339 5.23 18.78 -9.68
N ARG A 340 4.41 18.97 -10.72
CA ARG A 340 3.90 17.86 -11.53
C ARG A 340 5.06 17.15 -12.22
N PHE A 341 6.02 17.90 -12.75
CA PHE A 341 7.23 17.37 -13.36
C PHE A 341 8.05 16.50 -12.38
N LEU A 342 8.30 17.00 -11.15
CA LEU A 342 9.01 16.22 -10.12
C LEU A 342 8.27 14.92 -9.74
N ALA A 343 6.94 14.96 -9.69
CA ALA A 343 6.13 13.77 -9.44
C ALA A 343 6.18 12.77 -10.61
N GLU A 344 6.12 13.27 -11.85
CA GLU A 344 6.26 12.46 -13.07
C GLU A 344 7.62 11.79 -13.15
N ALA A 345 8.70 12.51 -12.87
CA ALA A 345 10.06 11.98 -12.80
C ALA A 345 10.20 10.86 -11.75
N ALA A 346 9.67 11.07 -10.55
CA ALA A 346 9.70 10.06 -9.49
C ALA A 346 8.92 8.78 -9.86
N ILE A 347 7.79 8.91 -10.55
CA ILE A 347 7.01 7.76 -11.03
C ILE A 347 7.70 7.06 -12.18
N PHE A 348 8.25 7.83 -13.11
CA PHE A 348 9.03 7.32 -14.23
C PHE A 348 10.22 6.48 -13.74
N PHE A 349 10.90 6.94 -12.69
CA PHE A 349 11.93 6.15 -12.02
C PHE A 349 11.40 4.80 -11.50
N LEU A 350 10.26 4.80 -10.81
CA LEU A 350 9.63 3.56 -10.31
C LEU A 350 9.20 2.63 -11.45
N GLU A 351 8.73 3.18 -12.57
CA GLU A 351 8.42 2.43 -13.79
C GLU A 351 9.68 1.81 -14.39
N CYS A 352 10.78 2.56 -14.49
CA CYS A 352 12.05 2.06 -14.99
C CYS A 352 12.60 0.93 -14.10
N VAL A 353 12.62 1.13 -12.78
CA VAL A 353 13.04 0.11 -11.81
C VAL A 353 12.14 -1.13 -11.90
N SER A 354 10.84 -0.96 -12.16
CA SER A 354 9.91 -2.07 -12.36
C SER A 354 10.10 -2.81 -13.69
N LYS A 355 10.55 -2.12 -14.74
CA LYS A 355 10.77 -2.70 -16.08
C LYS A 355 12.09 -3.46 -16.20
N VAL A 356 12.98 -3.35 -15.21
CA VAL A 356 14.21 -4.13 -15.14
C VAL A 356 13.86 -5.62 -15.14
N ASN A 357 13.94 -6.23 -16.32
CA ASN A 357 13.55 -7.60 -16.55
C ASN A 357 14.74 -8.53 -16.27
N ILE A 358 14.48 -9.54 -15.45
CA ILE A 358 15.43 -10.59 -15.10
C ILE A 358 16.08 -11.21 -16.35
N CYS A 359 15.33 -11.43 -17.44
CA CYS A 359 15.85 -12.20 -18.57
C CYS A 359 16.92 -11.46 -19.40
N ASP A 360 16.78 -10.15 -19.58
CA ASP A 360 17.71 -9.38 -20.42
C ASP A 360 18.98 -9.00 -19.64
N ASP A 361 18.86 -8.80 -18.32
CA ASP A 361 19.93 -8.30 -17.48
C ASP A 361 20.74 -9.39 -16.74
N ILE A 362 20.22 -10.63 -16.59
CA ILE A 362 20.97 -11.76 -16.01
C ILE A 362 22.33 -11.97 -16.70
N ARG A 363 22.40 -11.78 -18.02
CA ARG A 363 23.65 -11.99 -18.78
C ARG A 363 24.74 -10.99 -18.40
N VAL A 364 24.32 -9.79 -18.00
CA VAL A 364 25.20 -8.70 -17.56
C VAL A 364 25.66 -8.99 -16.14
N PHE A 365 24.71 -9.33 -15.28
CA PHE A 365 24.95 -9.58 -13.87
C PHE A 365 25.83 -10.81 -13.59
N HIS A 366 25.68 -11.87 -14.39
CA HIS A 366 26.48 -13.09 -14.25
C HIS A 366 27.98 -12.88 -14.50
N LYS A 367 28.38 -11.96 -15.38
CA LYS A 367 29.82 -11.67 -15.57
C LYS A 367 30.38 -10.93 -14.32
N ILE A 368 29.60 -9.99 -13.76
CA ILE A 368 30.05 -9.03 -12.73
C ILE A 368 30.26 -9.64 -11.34
N GLN A 369 29.33 -10.48 -10.87
CA GLN A 369 29.46 -11.11 -9.55
C GLN A 369 30.61 -12.14 -9.49
N ILE A 370 30.93 -12.79 -10.62
CA ILE A 370 32.04 -13.74 -10.68
C ILE A 370 33.38 -13.01 -10.45
N CYS A 371 33.57 -11.84 -11.04
CA CYS A 371 34.79 -11.04 -10.87
C CYS A 371 34.97 -10.56 -9.42
N ARG A 372 33.89 -10.30 -8.67
CA ARG A 372 33.98 -9.78 -7.29
C ARG A 372 34.23 -10.85 -6.22
N LYS A 373 33.82 -12.11 -6.45
CA LYS A 373 33.93 -13.18 -5.42
C LYS A 373 34.73 -14.41 -5.82
N VAL A 374 34.97 -14.67 -7.11
CA VAL A 374 35.55 -15.94 -7.55
C VAL A 374 36.52 -15.72 -8.70
N PHE A 375 37.81 -15.53 -8.41
CA PHE A 375 38.90 -16.41 -8.87
C PHE A 375 40.26 -15.83 -8.43
N PRO A 376 41.12 -16.70 -7.87
CA PRO A 376 42.30 -17.07 -8.64
C PRO A 376 42.08 -18.45 -9.27
N ASN A 377 42.28 -18.51 -10.58
CA ASN A 377 42.61 -19.70 -11.36
C ASN A 377 41.72 -20.94 -11.19
N LYS A 378 40.69 -21.11 -12.04
CA LYS A 378 40.45 -22.42 -12.69
C LYS A 378 39.61 -22.29 -13.96
N LYS A 379 40.23 -22.65 -15.09
CA LYS A 379 39.65 -22.65 -16.44
C LYS A 379 38.53 -23.69 -16.56
N GLY A 380 37.29 -23.24 -16.70
CA GLY A 380 36.16 -24.08 -17.07
C GLY A 380 34.95 -23.23 -17.43
N SER A 381 34.44 -23.39 -18.65
CA SER A 381 33.20 -22.76 -19.12
C SER A 381 32.03 -23.21 -18.25
N ARG A 382 31.67 -22.44 -17.22
CA ARG A 382 30.49 -22.69 -16.41
C ARG A 382 29.25 -22.24 -17.17
N VAL A 383 28.32 -23.19 -17.35
CA VAL A 383 26.93 -22.91 -17.68
C VAL A 383 26.33 -22.11 -16.52
N LEU A 384 25.53 -21.08 -16.83
CA LEU A 384 24.78 -20.26 -15.85
C LEU A 384 24.27 -21.14 -14.72
N SER A 385 24.81 -20.95 -13.52
CA SER A 385 24.38 -21.70 -12.34
C SER A 385 23.02 -21.19 -11.92
N LYS A 386 22.14 -22.07 -11.43
CA LYS A 386 20.89 -21.64 -10.77
C LYS A 386 21.14 -20.63 -9.64
N SER A 387 22.33 -20.70 -9.02
CA SER A 387 22.79 -19.78 -7.98
C SER A 387 22.91 -18.33 -8.47
N ASP A 388 23.29 -18.10 -9.73
CA ASP A 388 23.55 -16.74 -10.23
C ASP A 388 22.23 -16.00 -10.52
N VAL A 389 21.23 -16.76 -10.98
CA VAL A 389 19.85 -16.27 -11.14
C VAL A 389 19.26 -15.89 -9.79
N GLN A 390 19.49 -16.71 -8.76
CA GLN A 390 19.07 -16.41 -7.39
C GLN A 390 19.74 -15.15 -6.86
N GLN A 391 21.04 -14.97 -7.09
CA GLN A 391 21.75 -13.78 -6.63
C GLN A 391 21.26 -12.48 -7.29
N PHE A 392 20.91 -12.52 -8.58
CA PHE A 392 20.29 -11.37 -9.25
C PHE A 392 18.90 -11.07 -8.68
N GLN A 393 18.12 -12.12 -8.42
CA GLN A 393 16.82 -11.98 -7.78
C GLN A 393 16.96 -11.37 -6.38
N GLU A 394 17.92 -11.82 -5.58
CA GLU A 394 18.23 -11.26 -4.26
C GLU A 394 18.57 -9.77 -4.36
N TYR A 395 19.42 -9.38 -5.31
CA TYR A 395 19.81 -7.98 -5.46
C TYR A 395 18.65 -7.10 -5.95
N ARG A 396 17.86 -7.55 -6.92
CA ARG A 396 16.64 -6.85 -7.36
C ARG A 396 15.65 -6.72 -6.20
N ASP A 397 15.48 -7.80 -5.44
CA ASP A 397 14.60 -7.82 -4.29
C ASP A 397 15.15 -6.92 -3.17
N GLU A 398 16.48 -6.76 -3.04
CA GLU A 398 17.13 -5.79 -2.16
C GLU A 398 16.87 -4.35 -2.62
N LEU A 399 16.99 -4.06 -3.92
CA LEU A 399 16.64 -2.75 -4.48
C LEU A 399 15.17 -2.42 -4.22
N PHE A 400 14.27 -3.37 -4.52
CA PHE A 400 12.85 -3.23 -4.23
C PHE A 400 12.65 -3.06 -2.73
N HIS A 401 13.38 -3.80 -1.90
CA HIS A 401 13.32 -3.69 -0.46
C HIS A 401 13.75 -2.30 0.01
N ASN A 402 14.81 -1.71 -0.55
CA ASN A 402 15.28 -0.36 -0.24
C ASN A 402 14.26 0.71 -0.65
N VAL A 403 13.66 0.60 -1.84
CA VAL A 403 12.53 1.48 -2.23
C VAL A 403 11.32 1.26 -1.32
N THR A 404 11.06 0.02 -0.89
CA THR A 404 9.97 -0.27 0.05
C THR A 404 10.23 0.25 1.46
N LYS A 405 11.50 0.35 1.89
CA LYS A 405 11.91 0.92 3.18
C LYS A 405 11.66 2.43 3.26
N LEU A 406 11.50 3.12 2.13
CA LEU A 406 11.17 4.55 2.12
C LEU A 406 9.82 4.81 2.81
N GLU A 407 9.89 5.26 4.06
CA GLU A 407 8.71 5.57 4.85
C GLU A 407 7.96 6.76 4.23
N GLY A 408 6.65 6.61 4.09
CA GLY A 408 5.78 7.63 3.51
C GLY A 408 5.76 7.67 1.98
N LEU A 409 6.52 6.85 1.24
CA LEU A 409 6.46 6.81 -0.23
C LEU A 409 5.02 6.69 -0.75
N VAL A 410 4.27 5.68 -0.30
CA VAL A 410 2.90 5.45 -0.76
C VAL A 410 1.97 6.59 -0.36
N ARG A 411 2.20 7.16 0.82
CA ARG A 411 1.44 8.31 1.35
C ARG A 411 1.68 9.57 0.52
N ARG A 412 2.87 9.74 -0.05
CA ARG A 412 3.19 10.86 -0.96
C ARG A 412 2.57 10.64 -2.33
N ILE A 413 2.71 9.42 -2.86
CA ILE A 413 2.08 9.04 -4.12
C ILE A 413 0.56 9.24 -4.05
N SER A 414 -0.11 8.87 -2.95
CA SER A 414 -1.57 9.04 -2.82
C SER A 414 -2.06 10.50 -2.85
N VAL A 415 -1.17 11.49 -2.70
CA VAL A 415 -1.50 12.92 -2.75
C VAL A 415 -1.39 13.50 -4.17
N MET A 416 -0.76 12.77 -5.09
CA MET A 416 -0.58 13.18 -6.47
C MET A 416 -1.88 13.16 -7.26
N ASP A 417 -1.81 13.69 -8.48
CA ASP A 417 -2.90 13.63 -9.44
C ASP A 417 -3.29 12.18 -9.77
N ASP A 418 -4.57 12.00 -10.06
CA ASP A 418 -5.19 10.70 -10.25
C ASP A 418 -4.50 9.83 -11.31
N ASP A 419 -3.97 10.43 -12.37
CA ASP A 419 -3.31 9.72 -13.46
C ASP A 419 -1.90 9.27 -13.07
N LEU A 420 -1.21 10.07 -12.27
CA LEU A 420 0.07 9.73 -11.67
C LEU A 420 -0.08 8.58 -10.66
N VAL A 421 -1.11 8.63 -9.82
CA VAL A 421 -1.42 7.52 -8.88
C VAL A 421 -1.73 6.23 -9.64
N LYS A 422 -2.52 6.31 -10.73
CA LYS A 422 -2.82 5.15 -11.58
C LYS A 422 -1.54 4.55 -12.16
N ARG A 423 -0.67 5.36 -12.77
CA ARG A 423 0.63 4.92 -13.33
C ARG A 423 1.51 4.27 -12.26
N ALA A 424 1.72 4.97 -11.14
CA ALA A 424 2.51 4.49 -10.02
C ALA A 424 1.98 3.14 -9.49
N SER A 425 0.66 2.96 -9.47
CA SER A 425 0.02 1.75 -8.94
C SER A 425 0.27 0.48 -9.73
N VAL A 426 0.68 0.60 -11.00
CA VAL A 426 1.03 -0.55 -11.85
C VAL A 426 2.46 -1.00 -11.61
N THR A 427 3.31 -0.14 -11.05
CA THR A 427 4.72 -0.48 -10.83
C THR A 427 4.83 -1.66 -9.87
N GLU A 428 5.59 -2.68 -10.25
CA GLU A 428 5.74 -3.93 -9.50
C GLU A 428 6.31 -3.66 -8.11
N VAL A 429 7.22 -2.67 -8.00
CA VAL A 429 7.80 -2.22 -6.73
C VAL A 429 6.72 -1.75 -5.75
N LEU A 430 5.78 -0.93 -6.23
CA LEU A 430 4.70 -0.42 -5.40
C LEU A 430 3.66 -1.49 -5.11
N CYS A 431 3.33 -2.35 -6.09
CA CYS A 431 2.47 -3.51 -5.88
C CYS A 431 3.01 -4.42 -4.78
N ARG A 432 4.29 -4.82 -4.83
CA ARG A 432 4.92 -5.65 -3.79
C ARG A 432 4.90 -4.98 -2.41
N LYS A 433 5.17 -3.66 -2.36
CA LYS A 433 5.06 -2.89 -1.11
C LYS A 433 3.62 -2.90 -0.57
N LEU A 434 2.64 -2.69 -1.43
CA LEU A 434 1.23 -2.69 -1.09
C LEU A 434 0.75 -4.08 -0.68
N ASP A 435 1.17 -5.14 -1.36
CA ASP A 435 0.87 -6.53 -1.01
C ASP A 435 1.36 -6.83 0.40
N LYS A 436 2.66 -6.62 0.65
CA LYS A 436 3.27 -6.83 1.97
C LYS A 436 2.61 -6.01 3.07
N SER A 437 2.15 -4.80 2.75
CA SER A 437 1.59 -3.90 3.76
C SER A 437 0.10 -4.12 4.00
N ILE A 438 -0.66 -4.49 2.97
CA ILE A 438 -2.08 -4.87 3.06
C ILE A 438 -2.23 -6.27 3.68
N SER A 439 -1.23 -7.14 3.52
CA SER A 439 -1.15 -8.42 4.23
C SER A 439 -0.65 -8.29 5.67
N SER A 440 -0.39 -7.07 6.17
CA SER A 440 0.03 -6.90 7.57
C SER A 440 -1.09 -7.26 8.53
N ASP A 441 -0.74 -7.85 9.68
CA ASP A 441 -1.70 -8.29 10.69
C ASP A 441 -2.64 -7.18 11.14
N PHE A 442 -2.12 -5.95 11.22
CA PHE A 442 -2.93 -4.77 11.53
C PHE A 442 -4.01 -4.50 10.47
N ALA A 443 -3.66 -4.58 9.18
CA ALA A 443 -4.60 -4.40 8.08
C ALA A 443 -5.69 -5.49 8.12
N ALA A 444 -5.28 -6.74 8.34
CA ALA A 444 -6.18 -7.88 8.39
C ALA A 444 -7.13 -7.80 9.59
N ALA A 445 -6.61 -7.48 10.79
CA ALA A 445 -7.41 -7.32 11.99
C ALA A 445 -8.42 -6.17 11.87
N LEU A 446 -7.99 -5.01 11.35
CA LEU A 446 -8.89 -3.88 11.12
C LEU A 446 -9.98 -4.25 10.11
N ALA A 447 -9.62 -4.88 8.99
CA ALA A 447 -10.57 -5.33 7.99
C ALA A 447 -11.56 -6.36 8.54
N LEU A 448 -11.12 -7.28 9.40
CA LEU A 448 -11.99 -8.26 10.05
C LEU A 448 -12.99 -7.56 10.97
N PHE A 449 -12.51 -6.63 11.79
CA PHE A 449 -13.38 -5.87 12.70
C PHE A 449 -14.42 -5.05 11.92
N ASP A 450 -14.01 -4.45 10.81
CA ASP A 450 -14.93 -3.78 9.89
C ASP A 450 -16.00 -4.72 9.35
N GLY A 451 -15.62 -5.93 8.91
CA GLY A 451 -16.55 -6.92 8.39
C GLY A 451 -17.60 -7.32 9.42
N ILE A 452 -17.17 -7.62 10.65
CA ILE A 452 -18.07 -7.96 11.77
C ILE A 452 -19.04 -6.81 12.05
N ASN A 453 -18.55 -5.57 12.14
CA ASN A 453 -19.41 -4.42 12.42
C ASN A 453 -20.37 -4.11 11.27
N HIS A 454 -20.02 -4.42 10.02
CA HIS A 454 -20.96 -4.27 8.90
C HIS A 454 -22.10 -5.28 9.01
N ILE A 455 -21.80 -6.56 9.27
CA ILE A 455 -22.82 -7.59 9.46
C ILE A 455 -23.70 -7.22 10.65
N LEU A 456 -23.08 -6.81 11.76
CA LEU A 456 -23.80 -6.38 12.95
C LEU A 456 -24.71 -5.19 12.65
N LEU A 457 -24.24 -4.17 11.94
CA LEU A 457 -25.04 -3.00 11.53
C LEU A 457 -26.28 -3.41 10.74
N VAL A 458 -26.15 -4.34 9.77
CA VAL A 458 -27.28 -4.80 8.97
C VAL A 458 -28.26 -5.63 9.78
N VAL A 459 -27.78 -6.59 10.57
CA VAL A 459 -28.62 -7.46 11.39
C VAL A 459 -29.37 -6.65 12.45
N THR A 460 -28.68 -5.75 13.14
CA THR A 460 -29.28 -4.92 14.20
C THR A 460 -30.25 -3.87 13.65
N PHE A 461 -29.99 -3.33 12.45
CA PHE A 461 -30.97 -2.46 11.78
C PHE A 461 -32.26 -3.20 11.42
N ARG A 462 -32.13 -4.48 11.02
CA ARG A 462 -33.29 -5.33 10.73
C ARG A 462 -34.08 -5.70 11.98
N LEU A 463 -33.40 -6.12 13.04
CA LEU A 463 -34.02 -6.53 14.31
C LEU A 463 -34.51 -5.35 15.17
N GLY A 464 -34.00 -4.14 14.93
CA GLY A 464 -34.37 -2.94 15.68
C GLY A 464 -35.42 -2.11 14.94
N PRO A 465 -35.02 -1.03 14.24
CA PRO A 465 -35.96 -0.11 13.60
C PRO A 465 -36.93 -0.77 12.59
N ALA A 466 -36.44 -1.68 11.74
CA ALA A 466 -37.28 -2.26 10.70
C ALA A 466 -38.37 -3.18 11.27
N GLU A 467 -38.00 -4.07 12.19
CA GLU A 467 -38.93 -4.97 12.87
C GLU A 467 -39.93 -4.19 13.75
N ALA A 468 -39.49 -3.17 14.49
CA ALA A 468 -40.38 -2.30 15.24
C ALA A 468 -41.44 -1.63 14.34
N LEU A 469 -41.06 -1.17 13.15
CA LEU A 469 -41.99 -0.59 12.19
C LEU A 469 -43.05 -1.60 11.71
N PHE A 470 -42.65 -2.86 11.49
CA PHE A 470 -43.59 -3.93 11.14
C PHE A 470 -44.55 -4.25 12.28
N TYR A 471 -44.07 -4.31 13.52
CA TYR A 471 -44.92 -4.54 14.70
C TYR A 471 -45.93 -3.41 14.89
N ILE A 472 -45.50 -2.15 14.77
CA ILE A 472 -46.40 -0.99 14.83
C ILE A 472 -47.52 -1.12 13.78
N SER A 473 -47.21 -1.71 12.61
CA SER A 473 -48.16 -1.86 11.52
C SER A 473 -49.12 -3.03 11.68
N ARG A 474 -48.77 -4.06 12.46
CA ARG A 474 -49.50 -5.33 12.48
C ARG A 474 -50.49 -5.46 13.65
N THR A 475 -50.49 -4.50 14.58
CA THR A 475 -51.35 -4.54 15.80
C THR A 475 -51.24 -5.88 16.56
N ASP A 476 -50.11 -6.58 16.43
CA ASP A 476 -49.87 -7.84 17.14
C ASP A 476 -49.27 -7.52 18.53
N ASP A 477 -49.81 -8.18 19.56
CA ASP A 477 -49.40 -8.00 20.97
C ASP A 477 -48.00 -8.61 21.29
N ASP A 478 -47.39 -9.33 20.35
CA ASP A 478 -46.13 -10.08 20.54
C ASP A 478 -44.86 -9.21 20.48
N PHE A 479 -44.95 -7.89 20.70
CA PHE A 479 -43.78 -7.02 20.68
C PHE A 479 -42.82 -7.36 21.83
N LYS A 480 -41.58 -7.75 21.50
CA LYS A 480 -40.53 -8.10 22.47
C LYS A 480 -39.63 -6.89 22.75
N PRO A 481 -39.93 -6.03 23.75
CA PRO A 481 -39.20 -4.79 24.00
C PRO A 481 -37.72 -5.02 24.29
N HIS A 482 -37.38 -6.13 24.95
CA HIS A 482 -35.99 -6.47 25.26
C HIS A 482 -35.15 -6.69 23.99
N GLN A 483 -35.70 -7.35 22.97
CA GLN A 483 -34.98 -7.59 21.71
C GLN A 483 -34.73 -6.29 20.96
N TYR A 484 -35.73 -5.41 20.89
CA TYR A 484 -35.62 -4.09 20.29
C TYR A 484 -34.53 -3.23 20.95
N ILE A 485 -34.48 -3.22 22.29
CA ILE A 485 -33.47 -2.45 23.03
C ILE A 485 -32.07 -2.98 22.77
N ILE A 486 -31.88 -4.30 22.87
CA ILE A 486 -30.57 -4.92 22.60
C ILE A 486 -30.13 -4.62 21.16
N ALA A 487 -31.03 -4.78 20.18
CA ALA A 487 -30.75 -4.48 18.79
C ALA A 487 -30.36 -3.01 18.58
N ASN A 488 -31.09 -2.06 19.18
CA ASN A 488 -30.77 -0.64 19.08
C ASN A 488 -29.45 -0.26 19.76
N VAL A 489 -29.13 -0.84 20.91
CA VAL A 489 -27.82 -0.63 21.55
C VAL A 489 -26.71 -1.10 20.60
N MET A 490 -26.82 -2.32 20.08
CA MET A 490 -25.87 -2.90 19.11
C MET A 490 -25.77 -2.10 17.80
N LEU A 491 -26.89 -1.50 17.37
CA LEU A 491 -26.95 -0.61 16.22
C LEU A 491 -26.15 0.68 16.48
N VAL A 492 -26.37 1.33 17.64
CA VAL A 492 -25.63 2.53 18.05
C VAL A 492 -24.14 2.25 18.16
N VAL A 493 -23.75 1.09 18.71
CA VAL A 493 -22.35 0.65 18.76
C VAL A 493 -21.71 0.69 17.39
N SER A 494 -22.37 0.04 16.41
CA SER A 494 -21.89 -0.09 15.05
C SER A 494 -21.78 1.28 14.36
N ILE A 495 -22.76 2.16 14.58
CA ILE A 495 -22.75 3.53 14.04
C ILE A 495 -21.61 4.35 14.64
N VAL A 496 -21.44 4.32 15.97
CA VAL A 496 -20.37 5.06 16.65
C VAL A 496 -19.01 4.58 16.17
N TYR A 497 -18.83 3.27 15.99
CA TYR A 497 -17.62 2.70 15.43
C TYR A 497 -17.32 3.25 14.03
N PHE A 498 -18.27 3.16 13.09
CA PHE A 498 -18.05 3.62 11.72
C PHE A 498 -17.95 5.14 11.60
N ALA A 499 -18.71 5.90 12.38
CA ALA A 499 -18.59 7.34 12.45
C ALA A 499 -17.19 7.74 12.93
N THR A 500 -16.70 7.07 13.98
CA THR A 500 -15.36 7.29 14.52
C THR A 500 -14.28 6.94 13.51
N ARG A 501 -14.40 5.80 12.83
CA ARG A 501 -13.50 5.40 11.75
C ARG A 501 -13.48 6.42 10.61
N THR A 502 -14.65 6.88 10.18
CA THR A 502 -14.79 7.87 9.09
C THR A 502 -14.17 9.21 9.48
N ILE A 503 -14.38 9.66 10.72
CA ILE A 503 -13.75 10.87 11.26
C ILE A 503 -12.22 10.72 11.26
N TYR A 504 -11.67 9.57 11.68
CA TYR A 504 -10.23 9.35 11.66
C TYR A 504 -9.65 9.33 10.24
N SER A 505 -10.30 8.64 9.29
CA SER A 505 -9.88 8.64 7.89
C SER A 505 -9.88 10.06 7.31
N ASN A 506 -10.98 10.79 7.48
CA ASN A 506 -11.11 12.16 7.01
C ASN A 506 -10.10 13.13 7.66
N ARG A 507 -9.82 12.98 8.96
CA ARG A 507 -8.78 13.77 9.63
C ARG A 507 -7.40 13.47 9.09
N ALA A 508 -7.13 12.21 8.79
CA ALA A 508 -5.85 11.81 8.25
C ALA A 508 -5.65 12.32 6.81
N ASN A 509 -6.70 12.30 6.00
CA ASN A 509 -6.74 12.93 4.67
C ASN A 509 -6.61 14.45 4.76
N TYR A 510 -7.21 15.09 5.76
CA TYR A 510 -7.05 16.53 6.02
C TYR A 510 -5.62 16.88 6.44
N ALA A 511 -5.00 16.08 7.31
CA ALA A 511 -3.60 16.25 7.73
C ALA A 511 -2.61 16.03 6.57
N LEU A 512 -3.04 15.33 5.51
CA LEU A 512 -2.31 15.17 4.27
C LEU A 512 -2.47 16.38 3.35
N SER A 513 -3.70 16.71 2.97
CA SER A 513 -4.02 17.85 2.12
C SER A 513 -5.50 18.23 2.23
N ARG A 514 -5.78 19.53 2.26
CA ARG A 514 -7.16 20.05 2.26
C ARG A 514 -7.90 19.71 0.97
N ARG A 515 -7.23 19.72 -0.19
CA ARG A 515 -7.81 19.35 -1.49
C ARG A 515 -8.22 17.87 -1.50
N LEU A 516 -7.36 17.00 -0.96
CA LEU A 516 -7.70 15.58 -0.79
C LEU A 516 -8.88 15.39 0.14
N PHE A 517 -8.94 16.10 1.27
CA PHE A 517 -10.08 16.01 2.18
C PHE A 517 -11.41 16.34 1.48
N TRP A 518 -11.49 17.44 0.73
CA TRP A 518 -12.73 17.81 0.02
C TRP A 518 -13.06 16.88 -1.14
N SER A 519 -12.05 16.49 -1.92
CA SER A 519 -12.20 15.51 -3.00
C SER A 519 -12.68 14.16 -2.47
N SER A 520 -12.09 13.72 -1.35
CA SER A 520 -12.48 12.53 -0.62
C SER A 520 -13.91 12.68 -0.10
N LEU A 521 -14.25 13.77 0.60
CA LEU A 521 -15.57 13.94 1.23
C LEU A 521 -16.72 13.94 0.22
N PHE A 522 -16.51 14.51 -0.98
CA PHE A 522 -17.50 14.49 -2.07
C PHE A 522 -17.34 13.32 -3.04
N SER A 523 -16.40 12.40 -2.79
CA SER A 523 -16.25 11.19 -3.60
C SER A 523 -17.47 10.29 -3.43
N GLY A 524 -17.98 9.76 -4.53
CA GLY A 524 -19.14 8.85 -4.51
C GLY A 524 -18.94 7.61 -3.64
N SER A 525 -17.70 7.17 -3.42
CA SER A 525 -17.41 6.06 -2.49
C SER A 525 -17.64 6.46 -1.03
N ASN A 526 -17.19 7.65 -0.62
CA ASN A 526 -17.42 8.13 0.74
C ASN A 526 -18.88 8.52 0.97
N PHE A 527 -19.58 8.96 -0.07
CA PHE A 527 -21.03 9.12 0.01
C PHE A 527 -21.73 7.79 0.34
N LEU A 528 -21.36 6.69 -0.33
CA LEU A 528 -21.88 5.35 -0.01
C LEU A 528 -21.48 4.87 1.38
N ASP A 529 -20.43 5.42 1.98
CA ASP A 529 -20.05 5.11 3.35
C ASP A 529 -20.85 5.93 4.39
N VAL A 530 -20.99 7.24 4.19
CA VAL A 530 -21.61 8.16 5.15
C VAL A 530 -23.14 8.14 5.07
N ALA A 531 -23.72 8.09 3.87
CA ALA A 531 -25.16 8.19 3.68
C ALA A 531 -25.95 7.08 4.41
N PRO A 532 -25.56 5.79 4.38
CA PRO A 532 -26.26 4.76 5.13
C PRO A 532 -26.24 5.01 6.65
N LEU A 533 -25.14 5.52 7.20
CA LEU A 533 -25.03 5.79 8.64
C LEU A 533 -25.99 6.92 9.07
N VAL A 534 -26.06 7.99 8.27
CA VAL A 534 -26.99 9.10 8.50
C VAL A 534 -28.44 8.63 8.36
N MET A 535 -28.74 7.81 7.34
CA MET A 535 -30.07 7.26 7.11
C MET A 535 -30.52 6.31 8.24
N VAL A 536 -29.62 5.45 8.74
CA VAL A 536 -29.89 4.59 9.90
C VAL A 536 -30.17 5.42 11.14
N LEU A 537 -29.34 6.43 11.43
CA LEU A 537 -29.57 7.35 12.56
C LEU A 537 -30.91 8.06 12.43
N PHE A 538 -31.25 8.54 11.23
CA PHE A 538 -32.52 9.19 10.96
C PHE A 538 -33.71 8.24 11.17
N CYS A 539 -33.65 7.01 10.66
CA CYS A 539 -34.70 6.00 10.86
C CYS A 539 -34.85 5.63 12.34
N MET A 540 -33.74 5.43 13.03
CA MET A 540 -33.71 5.12 14.46
C MET A 540 -34.38 6.23 15.27
N PHE A 541 -34.02 7.50 15.02
CA PHE A 541 -34.60 8.65 15.71
C PHE A 541 -36.08 8.86 15.37
N SER A 542 -36.46 8.70 14.10
CA SER A 542 -37.84 8.89 13.64
C SER A 542 -38.77 7.83 14.23
N ILE A 543 -38.37 6.56 14.19
CA ILE A 543 -39.14 5.46 14.80
C ILE A 543 -39.20 5.62 16.31
N ASP A 544 -38.13 6.12 16.94
CA ASP A 544 -38.17 6.42 18.36
C ASP A 544 -39.20 7.51 18.68
N ILE A 545 -39.25 8.60 17.91
CA ILE A 545 -40.27 9.66 18.05
C ILE A 545 -41.67 9.09 17.83
N LEU A 546 -41.89 8.31 16.78
CA LEU A 546 -43.19 7.72 16.47
C LEU A 546 -43.69 6.83 17.60
N LEU A 547 -42.82 5.98 18.13
CA LEU A 547 -43.11 5.15 19.29
C LEU A 547 -43.46 5.99 20.53
N ARG A 548 -42.86 7.18 20.70
CA ARG A 548 -43.25 8.10 21.80
C ARG A 548 -44.62 8.70 21.55
N GLN A 549 -44.86 9.20 20.34
CA GLN A 549 -46.15 9.81 20.00
C GLN A 549 -47.29 8.82 20.21
N ARG A 550 -47.11 7.56 19.80
CA ARG A 550 -48.10 6.51 20.00
C ARG A 550 -48.35 6.17 21.47
N ALA A 551 -47.31 6.24 22.31
CA ALA A 551 -47.47 6.03 23.75
C ALA A 551 -48.27 7.15 24.45
N TYR A 552 -48.35 8.35 23.86
CA TYR A 552 -49.10 9.47 24.44
C TYR A 552 -50.52 9.64 23.88
N MET A 553 -50.79 9.14 22.66
CA MET A 553 -52.10 9.27 22.01
C MET A 553 -52.95 8.03 22.32
N GLU A 554 -53.75 8.10 23.37
CA GLU A 554 -54.70 7.06 23.79
C GLU A 554 -55.96 6.98 22.89
N THR A 555 -55.98 7.69 21.76
CA THR A 555 -57.17 7.87 20.92
C THR A 555 -57.13 6.96 19.69
N ASP A 556 -58.13 6.09 19.59
CA ASP A 556 -58.22 4.92 18.70
C ASP A 556 -58.37 5.24 17.18
N GLU A 557 -58.50 6.52 16.80
CA GLU A 557 -59.17 6.84 15.53
C GLU A 557 -58.30 6.92 14.27
N ASP A 558 -56.96 6.85 14.31
CA ASP A 558 -56.19 6.69 13.05
C ASP A 558 -54.79 6.07 13.26
N ASN A 559 -54.72 4.73 13.22
CA ASN A 559 -53.48 3.94 13.31
C ASN A 559 -52.59 4.03 12.04
N THR A 560 -52.70 5.08 11.24
CA THR A 560 -51.91 5.21 10.01
C THR A 560 -50.48 5.63 10.30
N ILE A 561 -49.55 4.69 10.14
CA ILE A 561 -48.11 4.97 10.16
C ILE A 561 -47.77 5.99 9.06
N PRO A 562 -47.04 7.07 9.36
CA PRO A 562 -46.51 7.99 8.36
C PRO A 562 -45.79 7.24 7.23
N TRP A 563 -46.25 7.45 5.99
CA TRP A 563 -45.69 6.80 4.80
C TRP A 563 -44.18 7.07 4.63
N LEU A 564 -43.71 8.22 5.12
CA LEU A 564 -42.30 8.64 5.03
C LEU A 564 -41.37 7.67 5.77
N GLU A 565 -41.79 7.13 6.91
CA GLU A 565 -40.97 6.23 7.73
C GLU A 565 -40.81 4.86 7.05
N ARG A 566 -41.89 4.36 6.45
CA ARG A 566 -41.86 3.14 5.63
C ARG A 566 -40.89 3.30 4.46
N ILE A 567 -40.93 4.44 3.78
CA ILE A 567 -40.01 4.74 2.68
C ILE A 567 -38.57 4.89 3.19
N ALA A 568 -38.35 5.57 4.33
CA ALA A 568 -37.02 5.75 4.89
C ALA A 568 -36.37 4.40 5.25
N VAL A 569 -37.08 3.50 5.92
CA VAL A 569 -36.58 2.14 6.24
C VAL A 569 -36.33 1.32 4.97
N ALA A 570 -37.25 1.39 4.00
CA ALA A 570 -37.12 0.69 2.73
C ALA A 570 -35.91 1.19 1.92
N LEU A 571 -35.66 2.50 1.89
CA LEU A 571 -34.51 3.10 1.20
C LEU A 571 -33.19 2.84 1.94
N THR A 572 -33.18 2.86 3.27
CA THR A 572 -31.96 2.61 4.06
C THR A 572 -31.40 1.21 3.83
N THR A 573 -32.29 0.24 3.62
CA THR A 573 -31.93 -1.17 3.40
C THR A 573 -30.93 -1.39 2.23
N PRO A 574 -31.21 -0.99 0.98
CA PRO A 574 -30.26 -1.17 -0.13
C PRO A 574 -28.97 -0.37 0.09
N PHE A 575 -29.02 0.82 0.72
CA PHE A 575 -27.81 1.58 1.05
C PHE A 575 -26.87 0.82 1.99
N LEU A 576 -27.42 0.09 2.97
CA LEU A 576 -26.63 -0.78 3.84
C LEU A 576 -25.97 -1.94 3.07
N TRP A 577 -26.67 -2.53 2.10
CA TRP A 577 -26.09 -3.56 1.23
C TRP A 577 -25.03 -3.01 0.28
N PHE A 578 -25.24 -1.82 -0.29
CA PHE A 578 -24.21 -1.15 -1.10
C PHE A 578 -22.96 -0.82 -0.28
N ARG A 579 -23.11 -0.48 1.00
CA ARG A 579 -21.99 -0.32 1.93
C ARG A 579 -21.21 -1.62 2.10
N ILE A 580 -21.88 -2.77 2.22
CA ILE A 580 -21.20 -4.09 2.24
C ILE A 580 -20.43 -4.33 0.93
N LEU A 581 -21.00 -4.01 -0.23
CA LEU A 581 -20.28 -4.14 -1.51
C LEU A 581 -19.02 -3.24 -1.54
N ASN A 582 -19.10 -2.02 -1.01
CA ASN A 582 -17.94 -1.12 -0.90
C ASN A 582 -16.85 -1.68 0.03
N TYR A 583 -17.24 -2.38 1.10
CA TYR A 583 -16.30 -3.11 1.95
C TYR A 583 -15.64 -4.29 1.21
N ILE A 584 -16.42 -5.14 0.52
CA ILE A 584 -15.87 -6.31 -0.19
C ILE A 584 -14.95 -5.88 -1.35
N LYS A 585 -15.24 -4.75 -2.01
CA LYS A 585 -14.39 -4.12 -3.04
C LYS A 585 -12.94 -3.93 -2.58
N ILE A 586 -12.69 -3.66 -1.30
CA ILE A 586 -11.33 -3.45 -0.81
C ILE A 586 -10.55 -4.77 -0.69
N ARG A 587 -11.26 -5.89 -0.49
CA ARG A 587 -10.66 -7.19 -0.16
C ARG A 587 -10.47 -8.11 -1.36
N ASN A 588 -11.46 -8.16 -2.25
CA ASN A 588 -11.43 -9.08 -3.39
C ASN A 588 -11.06 -8.32 -4.67
N LYS A 589 -9.89 -8.62 -5.27
CA LYS A 589 -9.41 -7.99 -6.50
C LYS A 589 -10.39 -8.15 -7.67
N HIS A 590 -10.96 -9.33 -7.85
CA HIS A 590 -11.91 -9.60 -8.94
C HIS A 590 -13.20 -8.81 -8.74
N LEU A 591 -13.75 -8.82 -7.52
CA LEU A 591 -14.96 -8.04 -7.24
C LEU A 591 -14.70 -6.52 -7.33
N ALA A 592 -13.53 -6.07 -6.86
CA ALA A 592 -13.12 -4.67 -6.97
C ALA A 592 -13.15 -4.19 -8.42
N THR A 593 -12.56 -5.00 -9.30
CA THR A 593 -12.52 -4.78 -10.74
C THR A 593 -13.92 -4.68 -11.32
N VAL A 594 -14.82 -5.62 -10.97
CA VAL A 594 -16.23 -5.59 -11.42
C VAL A 594 -16.97 -4.34 -10.93
N ILE A 595 -16.84 -3.98 -9.65
CA ILE A 595 -17.52 -2.81 -9.08
C ILE A 595 -16.97 -1.50 -9.68
N LEU A 596 -15.66 -1.40 -9.88
CA LEU A 596 -15.03 -0.24 -10.52
C LEU A 596 -15.44 -0.13 -11.99
N CYS A 597 -15.49 -1.26 -12.70
CA CYS A 597 -15.97 -1.33 -14.09
C CYS A 597 -17.44 -0.90 -14.18
N PHE A 598 -18.30 -1.41 -13.29
CA PHE A 598 -19.70 -1.01 -13.20
C PHE A 598 -19.86 0.51 -12.99
N ASN A 599 -19.10 1.10 -12.06
CA ASN A 599 -19.14 2.54 -11.83
C ASN A 599 -18.71 3.36 -13.04
N GLN A 600 -17.74 2.87 -13.82
CA GLN A 600 -17.32 3.52 -15.06
C GLN A 600 -18.40 3.41 -16.13
N ILE A 601 -18.98 2.23 -16.30
CA ILE A 601 -20.08 1.97 -17.23
C ILE A 601 -21.28 2.88 -16.93
N VAL A 602 -21.66 3.05 -15.65
CA VAL A 602 -22.76 3.95 -15.25
C VAL A 602 -22.48 5.41 -15.64
N LYS A 603 -21.22 5.86 -15.57
CA LYS A 603 -20.84 7.22 -16.00
C LYS A 603 -20.97 7.40 -17.51
N ASP A 604 -20.55 6.41 -18.28
CA ASP A 604 -20.59 6.46 -19.74
C ASP A 604 -22.05 6.37 -20.25
N ILE A 605 -22.88 5.53 -19.64
CA ILE A 605 -24.32 5.37 -19.97
C ILE A 605 -25.16 6.61 -19.61
N LYS A 606 -24.70 7.49 -18.69
CA LYS A 606 -25.52 8.61 -18.16
C LYS A 606 -26.18 9.45 -19.25
N TRP A 607 -25.45 9.81 -20.31
CA TRP A 607 -25.98 10.63 -21.40
C TRP A 607 -27.03 9.88 -22.22
N PHE A 608 -26.81 8.59 -22.45
CA PHE A 608 -27.80 7.73 -23.10
C PHE A 608 -29.08 7.62 -22.26
N MET A 609 -28.98 7.48 -20.94
CA MET A 609 -30.16 7.43 -20.06
C MET A 609 -30.99 8.72 -20.11
N ILE A 610 -30.35 9.87 -20.29
CA ILE A 610 -31.06 11.15 -20.48
C ILE A 610 -31.85 11.13 -21.79
N VAL A 611 -31.24 10.67 -22.89
CA VAL A 611 -31.94 10.54 -24.19
C VAL A 611 -33.11 9.54 -24.08
N LEU A 612 -32.87 8.38 -23.46
CA LEU A 612 -33.90 7.37 -23.22
C LEU A 612 -35.05 7.93 -22.38
N LEU A 613 -34.75 8.67 -21.30
CA LEU A 613 -35.76 9.30 -20.45
C LEU A 613 -36.60 10.31 -21.25
N VAL A 614 -35.99 11.14 -22.10
CA VAL A 614 -36.71 12.11 -22.94
C VAL A 614 -37.65 11.42 -23.94
N ILE A 615 -37.19 10.34 -24.58
CA ILE A 615 -38.03 9.59 -25.51
C ILE A 615 -39.19 8.92 -24.74
N MET A 616 -38.89 8.31 -23.59
CA MET A 616 -39.89 7.69 -22.73
C MET A 616 -40.95 8.71 -22.25
N THR A 617 -40.55 9.93 -21.86
CA THR A 617 -41.51 10.96 -21.42
C THR A 617 -42.37 11.45 -22.58
N ILE A 618 -41.82 11.61 -23.79
CA ILE A 618 -42.59 11.97 -24.99
C ILE A 618 -43.67 10.90 -25.25
N PHE A 619 -43.29 9.63 -25.29
CA PHE A 619 -44.26 8.54 -25.54
C PHE A 619 -45.25 8.36 -24.40
N ALA A 620 -44.83 8.49 -23.14
CA ALA A 620 -45.74 8.47 -21.99
C ALA A 620 -46.78 9.58 -22.07
N GLN A 621 -46.39 10.79 -22.49
CA GLN A 621 -47.31 11.92 -22.64
C GLN A 621 -48.29 11.71 -23.81
N VAL A 622 -47.82 11.18 -24.95
CA VAL A 622 -48.70 10.83 -26.08
C VAL A 622 -49.68 9.72 -25.68
N TRP A 623 -49.20 8.69 -24.99
CA TRP A 623 -50.01 7.60 -24.47
C TRP A 623 -51.08 8.09 -23.50
N LEU A 624 -50.69 8.92 -22.53
CA LEU A 624 -51.60 9.53 -21.56
C LEU A 624 -52.69 10.36 -22.25
N SER A 625 -52.31 11.10 -23.29
CA SER A 625 -53.23 11.94 -24.08
C SER A 625 -54.24 11.10 -24.88
N LEU A 626 -53.81 9.95 -25.42
CA LEU A 626 -54.68 9.04 -26.19
C LEU A 626 -55.56 8.15 -25.31
N THR A 627 -55.12 7.81 -24.11
CA THR A 627 -55.87 6.97 -23.15
C THR A 627 -56.75 7.78 -22.21
N TYR A 628 -56.65 9.12 -22.23
CA TYR A 628 -57.51 10.01 -21.47
C TYR A 628 -58.97 9.86 -21.89
N ARG A 629 -59.71 8.99 -21.20
CA ARG A 629 -61.17 8.97 -21.24
C ARG A 629 -61.67 9.98 -20.22
N LEU A 630 -62.40 10.99 -20.67
CA LEU A 630 -63.19 11.86 -19.78
C LEU A 630 -64.22 10.97 -19.06
N HIS A 631 -63.86 10.40 -17.91
CA HIS A 631 -64.83 9.98 -16.92
C HIS A 631 -64.96 11.10 -15.89
N PRO A 632 -66.04 11.93 -15.95
CA PRO A 632 -66.09 13.20 -15.23
C PRO A 632 -66.28 13.08 -13.71
N THR A 633 -66.37 11.89 -13.12
CA THR A 633 -67.00 11.73 -11.80
C THR A 633 -66.07 11.42 -10.63
N ASP A 634 -64.80 11.07 -10.81
CA ASP A 634 -63.93 10.74 -9.68
C ASP A 634 -62.72 11.68 -9.54
N LYS A 635 -62.54 12.20 -8.32
CA LYS A 635 -61.53 13.20 -7.92
C LYS A 635 -60.06 12.72 -8.00
N SER A 636 -59.76 11.66 -8.76
CA SER A 636 -58.43 11.03 -8.83
C SER A 636 -57.54 11.57 -9.96
N TYR A 637 -57.57 12.88 -10.22
CA TYR A 637 -56.76 13.51 -11.28
C TYR A 637 -55.24 13.38 -11.02
N HIS A 638 -54.81 13.21 -9.76
CA HIS A 638 -53.39 13.08 -9.43
C HIS A 638 -52.80 11.67 -9.63
N SER A 639 -53.63 10.61 -9.63
CA SER A 639 -53.14 9.23 -9.84
C SER A 639 -52.77 8.97 -11.30
N PHE A 640 -53.53 9.57 -12.23
CA PHE A 640 -53.47 9.28 -13.66
C PHE A 640 -52.11 9.61 -14.30
N SER A 641 -51.44 10.68 -13.86
CA SER A 641 -50.14 11.09 -14.44
C SER A 641 -49.02 10.07 -14.15
N ARG A 642 -48.97 9.50 -12.93
CA ARG A 642 -47.90 8.55 -12.55
C ARG A 642 -48.03 7.21 -13.27
N GLU A 643 -49.28 6.77 -13.47
CA GLU A 643 -49.58 5.49 -14.11
C GLU A 643 -49.12 5.48 -15.57
N GLY A 644 -49.31 6.57 -16.31
CA GLY A 644 -48.82 6.68 -17.70
C GLY A 644 -47.30 6.54 -17.84
N TYR A 645 -46.51 7.17 -16.96
CA TYR A 645 -45.04 7.04 -17.00
C TYR A 645 -44.56 5.65 -16.58
N LEU A 646 -45.15 5.07 -15.53
CA LEU A 646 -44.84 3.70 -15.12
C LEU A 646 -45.20 2.70 -16.21
N ARG A 647 -46.33 2.93 -16.89
CA ARG A 647 -46.78 2.10 -17.99
C ARG A 647 -45.84 2.16 -19.19
N ALA A 648 -45.40 3.35 -19.60
CA ALA A 648 -44.39 3.49 -20.64
C ALA A 648 -43.08 2.79 -20.25
N TYR A 649 -42.67 2.87 -18.98
CA TYR A 649 -41.49 2.17 -18.49
C TYR A 649 -41.66 0.63 -18.49
N THR A 650 -42.79 0.09 -18.08
CA THR A 650 -43.03 -1.36 -18.11
C THR A 650 -43.17 -1.88 -19.54
N MET A 651 -43.74 -1.08 -20.46
CA MET A 651 -43.74 -1.39 -21.90
C MET A 651 -42.32 -1.46 -22.49
N MET A 652 -41.39 -0.59 -22.06
CA MET A 652 -39.97 -0.68 -22.44
C MET A 652 -39.37 -2.04 -22.05
N LEU A 653 -39.77 -2.57 -20.90
CA LEU A 653 -39.33 -3.87 -20.37
C LEU A 653 -40.06 -5.07 -21.01
N GLY A 654 -41.01 -4.82 -21.91
CA GLY A 654 -41.75 -5.87 -22.62
C GLY A 654 -43.03 -6.33 -21.93
N GLU A 655 -43.51 -5.62 -20.91
CA GLU A 655 -44.78 -5.92 -20.26
C GLU A 655 -45.95 -5.23 -21.01
N PHE A 656 -46.89 -6.03 -21.50
CA PHE A 656 -48.06 -5.56 -22.24
C PHE A 656 -49.33 -6.14 -21.61
N SER A 657 -50.37 -5.32 -21.41
CA SER A 657 -51.71 -5.83 -21.08
C SER A 657 -52.63 -5.69 -22.28
N ASP A 658 -53.32 -6.78 -22.63
CA ASP A 658 -54.15 -6.87 -23.84
C ASP A 658 -55.41 -6.00 -23.76
N ASP A 659 -55.83 -5.61 -22.56
CA ASP A 659 -57.12 -4.94 -22.34
C ASP A 659 -57.12 -3.45 -22.69
N GLU A 660 -55.97 -2.79 -22.70
CA GLU A 660 -55.84 -1.36 -23.03
C GLU A 660 -55.93 -1.09 -24.54
N HIS A 661 -55.55 -2.07 -25.36
CA HIS A 661 -55.49 -1.93 -26.82
C HIS A 661 -56.88 -1.89 -27.49
N LYS A 662 -57.91 -2.40 -26.80
CA LYS A 662 -59.29 -2.42 -27.29
C LYS A 662 -59.93 -1.02 -27.28
N ALA A 663 -59.33 -0.05 -26.60
CA ALA A 663 -59.93 1.26 -26.38
C ALA A 663 -59.82 2.23 -27.58
N ASN A 664 -58.70 2.23 -28.29
CA ASN A 664 -58.42 3.14 -29.41
C ASN A 664 -57.50 2.47 -30.45
N PRO A 665 -57.91 2.33 -31.73
CA PRO A 665 -57.12 1.64 -32.75
C PRO A 665 -55.78 2.35 -33.09
N VAL A 666 -55.65 3.65 -32.79
CA VAL A 666 -54.42 4.44 -32.99
C VAL A 666 -53.30 4.04 -32.01
N ILE A 667 -53.64 3.39 -30.90
CA ILE A 667 -52.66 2.94 -29.91
C ILE A 667 -51.77 1.83 -30.50
N ILE A 668 -52.32 0.95 -31.34
CA ILE A 668 -51.60 -0.17 -31.94
C ILE A 668 -50.41 0.29 -32.81
N PRO A 669 -50.57 1.19 -33.80
CA PRO A 669 -49.42 1.67 -34.59
C PRO A 669 -48.42 2.48 -33.76
N LEU A 670 -48.89 3.28 -32.79
CA LEU A 670 -48.01 4.01 -31.88
C LEU A 670 -47.15 3.04 -31.05
N PHE A 671 -47.77 1.98 -30.54
CA PHE A 671 -47.12 0.90 -29.81
C PHE A 671 -46.05 0.20 -30.66
N ILE A 672 -46.37 -0.15 -31.91
CA ILE A 672 -45.40 -0.77 -32.84
C ILE A 672 -44.18 0.14 -33.05
N VAL A 673 -44.40 1.45 -33.27
CA VAL A 673 -43.32 2.43 -33.42
C VAL A 673 -42.51 2.55 -32.13
N TYR A 674 -43.17 2.58 -30.97
CA TYR A 674 -42.52 2.65 -29.68
C TYR A 674 -41.61 1.44 -29.43
N THR A 675 -42.12 0.22 -29.60
CA THR A 675 -41.34 -1.02 -29.42
C THR A 675 -40.17 -1.08 -30.41
N PHE A 676 -40.38 -0.66 -31.67
CA PHE A 676 -39.29 -0.61 -32.65
C PHE A 676 -38.20 0.39 -32.23
N VAL A 677 -38.56 1.63 -31.93
CA VAL A 677 -37.57 2.66 -31.59
C VAL A 677 -36.91 2.37 -30.24
N VAL A 678 -37.68 2.09 -29.19
CA VAL A 678 -37.16 1.98 -27.83
C VAL A 678 -36.57 0.60 -27.56
N THR A 679 -37.33 -0.47 -27.81
CA THR A 679 -36.88 -1.84 -27.49
C THR A 679 -35.89 -2.38 -28.52
N ILE A 680 -36.16 -2.19 -29.83
CA ILE A 680 -35.28 -2.75 -30.87
C ILE A 680 -34.08 -1.84 -31.15
N VAL A 681 -34.26 -0.53 -31.29
CA VAL A 681 -33.15 0.35 -31.65
C VAL A 681 -32.38 0.82 -30.41
N LEU A 682 -33.03 1.50 -29.47
CA LEU A 682 -32.33 2.10 -28.32
C LEU A 682 -31.71 1.07 -27.38
N LEU A 683 -32.41 -0.03 -27.05
CA LEU A 683 -31.84 -1.05 -26.16
C LEU A 683 -30.62 -1.76 -26.79
N ASN A 684 -30.64 -2.01 -28.11
CA ASN A 684 -29.48 -2.56 -28.80
C ASN A 684 -28.30 -1.58 -28.84
N ILE A 685 -28.57 -0.28 -29.01
CA ILE A 685 -27.53 0.75 -28.89
C ILE A 685 -26.98 0.80 -27.46
N LEU A 686 -27.82 0.67 -26.43
CA LEU A 686 -27.37 0.60 -25.03
C LEU A 686 -26.41 -0.58 -24.84
N ILE A 687 -26.77 -1.77 -25.31
CA ILE A 687 -25.90 -2.96 -25.21
C ILE A 687 -24.54 -2.71 -25.90
N ALA A 688 -24.54 -2.08 -27.07
CA ALA A 688 -23.30 -1.73 -27.78
C ALA A 688 -22.43 -0.75 -26.97
N ILE A 689 -23.02 0.32 -26.43
CA ILE A 689 -22.32 1.28 -25.56
C ILE A 689 -21.76 0.59 -24.32
N VAL A 690 -22.56 -0.26 -23.67
CA VAL A 690 -22.12 -1.02 -22.48
C VAL A 690 -20.97 -1.95 -22.82
N SER A 691 -20.99 -2.60 -23.99
CA SER A 691 -19.93 -3.51 -24.40
C SER A 691 -18.59 -2.79 -24.62
N ASP A 692 -18.60 -1.64 -25.30
CA ASP A 692 -17.40 -0.82 -25.52
C ASP A 692 -16.87 -0.22 -24.20
N SER A 693 -17.79 0.37 -23.41
CA SER A 693 -17.46 0.87 -22.07
C SER A 693 -16.91 -0.22 -21.17
N TYR A 694 -17.43 -1.45 -21.23
CA TYR A 694 -16.92 -2.57 -20.45
C TYR A 694 -15.49 -2.92 -20.83
N GLN A 695 -15.14 -3.00 -22.12
CA GLN A 695 -13.78 -3.29 -22.56
C GLN A 695 -12.80 -2.19 -22.10
N LYS A 696 -13.16 -0.92 -22.32
CA LYS A 696 -12.36 0.22 -21.88
C LYS A 696 -12.21 0.26 -20.36
N ALA A 697 -13.29 0.03 -19.64
CA ALA A 697 -13.30 0.00 -18.18
C ALA A 697 -12.55 -1.21 -17.63
N PHE A 698 -12.56 -2.36 -18.31
CA PHE A 698 -11.80 -3.55 -17.93
C PHE A 698 -10.30 -3.29 -18.01
N PHE A 699 -9.78 -2.73 -19.12
CA PHE A 699 -8.36 -2.34 -19.19
C PHE A 699 -8.02 -1.26 -18.16
N SER A 700 -8.90 -0.28 -17.97
CA SER A 700 -8.70 0.74 -16.94
C SER A 700 -8.83 0.18 -15.51
N SER A 701 -9.51 -0.95 -15.32
CA SER A 701 -9.84 -1.46 -13.99
C SER A 701 -8.62 -1.96 -13.24
N GLU A 702 -7.60 -2.46 -13.94
CA GLU A 702 -6.33 -2.84 -13.33
C GLU A 702 -5.63 -1.63 -12.72
N LEU A 703 -5.58 -0.52 -13.48
CA LEU A 703 -5.05 0.77 -13.01
C LEU A 703 -5.87 1.31 -11.83
N MET A 704 -7.20 1.23 -11.93
CA MET A 704 -8.10 1.72 -10.90
C MET A 704 -8.05 0.87 -9.63
N HIS A 705 -7.80 -0.44 -9.77
CA HIS A 705 -7.61 -1.34 -8.65
C HIS A 705 -6.32 -1.01 -7.90
N GLY A 706 -5.22 -0.81 -8.63
CA GLY A 706 -3.97 -0.35 -8.04
C GLY A 706 -4.15 0.98 -7.27
N LYS A 707 -4.83 1.96 -7.89
CA LYS A 707 -5.19 3.22 -7.24
C LYS A 707 -6.00 3.01 -5.96
N ALA A 708 -7.04 2.18 -6.00
CA ALA A 708 -7.88 1.89 -4.83
C ALA A 708 -7.06 1.28 -3.68
N ARG A 709 -6.08 0.41 -3.99
CA ARG A 709 -5.16 -0.17 -3.00
C ARG A 709 -4.21 0.85 -2.40
N ILE A 710 -3.68 1.77 -3.21
CA ILE A 710 -2.84 2.89 -2.70
C ILE A 710 -3.64 3.74 -1.73
N ILE A 711 -4.87 4.13 -2.10
CA ILE A 711 -5.72 4.96 -1.25
C ILE A 711 -6.03 4.22 0.06
N PHE A 712 -6.49 2.97 -0.01
CA PHE A 712 -6.76 2.16 1.18
C PHE A 712 -5.51 2.01 2.07
N TYR A 713 -4.35 1.74 1.49
CA TYR A 713 -3.11 1.64 2.25
C TYR A 713 -2.70 2.98 2.87
N SER A 714 -2.89 4.09 2.16
CA SER A 714 -2.60 5.43 2.68
C SER A 714 -3.48 5.74 3.89
N GLU A 715 -4.78 5.39 3.84
CA GLU A 715 -5.70 5.52 4.96
C GLU A 715 -5.26 4.65 6.13
N LEU A 716 -4.99 3.37 5.89
CA LEU A 716 -4.53 2.43 6.92
C LEU A 716 -3.24 2.91 7.59
N HIS A 717 -2.27 3.35 6.79
CA HIS A 717 -0.99 3.85 7.27
C HIS A 717 -1.16 5.13 8.08
N SER A 718 -2.06 6.01 7.65
CA SER A 718 -2.34 7.26 8.35
C SER A 718 -3.03 7.03 9.71
N ILE A 719 -3.93 6.05 9.79
CA ILE A 719 -4.53 5.58 11.05
C ILE A 719 -3.45 4.99 11.97
N LYS A 720 -2.59 4.13 11.44
CA LYS A 720 -1.45 3.55 12.17
C LYS A 720 -0.52 4.65 12.71
N HIS A 721 -0.21 5.66 11.89
CA HIS A 721 0.62 6.79 12.28
C HIS A 721 -0.05 7.63 13.38
N TYR A 722 -1.35 7.91 13.26
CA TYR A 722 -2.11 8.60 14.29
C TYR A 722 -2.06 7.88 15.63
N PHE A 723 -2.25 6.55 15.65
CA PHE A 723 -2.10 5.76 16.86
C PHE A 723 -0.68 5.77 17.43
N ARG A 724 0.35 5.74 16.57
CA ARG A 724 1.75 5.87 17.02
C ARG A 724 2.02 7.21 17.69
N LEU A 725 1.57 8.31 17.09
CA LEU A 725 1.72 9.64 17.69
C LEU A 725 0.97 9.75 19.02
N LYS A 726 -0.22 9.14 19.11
CA LYS A 726 -0.98 9.06 20.36
C LYS A 726 -0.21 8.27 21.42
N GLN A 727 0.38 7.13 21.07
CA GLN A 727 1.16 6.30 21.99
C GLN A 727 2.41 7.01 22.52
N ARG A 728 3.05 7.84 21.70
CA ARG A 728 4.23 8.62 22.11
C ARG A 728 3.89 9.83 23.00
N GLY A 729 2.62 10.17 23.17
CA GLY A 729 2.20 11.39 23.85
C GLY A 729 2.51 12.69 23.08
N GLU A 730 3.10 12.60 21.88
CA GLU A 730 3.45 13.75 21.02
C GLU A 730 2.21 14.53 20.57
N LEU A 731 1.04 13.88 20.55
CA LEU A 731 -0.21 14.55 20.22
C LEU A 731 -0.67 15.58 21.27
N GLY A 732 -0.03 15.61 22.45
CA GLY A 732 -0.26 16.59 23.52
C GLY A 732 -1.73 16.88 23.83
N ASN A 733 -2.02 18.14 24.22
CA ASN A 733 -3.38 18.63 24.49
C ASN A 733 -4.32 18.59 23.27
N LEU A 734 -3.79 18.45 22.04
CA LEU A 734 -4.61 18.38 20.83
C LEU A 734 -5.44 17.09 20.80
N CYS A 735 -4.92 15.95 21.27
CA CYS A 735 -5.73 14.73 21.36
C CYS A 735 -6.92 14.91 22.29
N CYS A 736 -6.69 15.46 23.49
CA CYS A 736 -7.76 15.71 24.47
C CYS A 736 -8.82 16.65 23.92
N LYS A 737 -8.41 17.75 23.24
CA LYS A 737 -9.36 18.72 22.66
C LYS A 737 -10.34 18.11 21.65
N TRP A 738 -9.96 17.05 20.96
CA TRP A 738 -10.79 16.48 19.88
C TRP A 738 -11.42 15.13 20.23
N PHE A 739 -10.76 14.33 21.08
CA PHE A 739 -11.27 13.06 21.55
C PHE A 739 -12.41 13.27 22.55
N VAL A 740 -12.26 14.22 23.48
CA VAL A 740 -13.28 14.49 24.50
C VAL A 740 -14.62 14.91 23.88
N PRO A 741 -14.71 15.85 22.93
CA PRO A 741 -15.99 16.19 22.30
C PRO A 741 -16.62 15.03 21.55
N GLN A 742 -15.84 14.20 20.85
CA GLN A 742 -16.38 13.05 20.14
C GLN A 742 -16.95 12.01 21.11
N LEU A 743 -16.24 11.77 22.21
CA LEU A 743 -16.67 10.86 23.25
C LEU A 743 -17.92 11.41 23.97
N LEU A 744 -17.97 12.71 24.24
CA LEU A 744 -19.14 13.39 24.80
C LEU A 744 -20.35 13.35 23.84
N ILE A 745 -20.15 13.57 22.54
CA ILE A 745 -21.23 13.48 21.54
C ILE A 745 -21.73 12.04 21.47
N SER A 746 -20.83 11.05 21.43
CA SER A 746 -21.24 9.64 21.45
C SER A 746 -21.99 9.30 22.73
N ALA A 747 -21.48 9.70 23.90
CA ALA A 747 -22.13 9.50 25.18
C ALA A 747 -23.50 10.20 25.26
N ALA A 748 -23.62 11.40 24.69
CA ALA A 748 -24.88 12.14 24.63
C ALA A 748 -25.91 11.45 23.70
N ILE A 749 -25.48 10.94 22.55
CA ILE A 749 -26.34 10.16 21.65
C ILE A 749 -26.80 8.88 22.35
N ILE A 750 -25.87 8.15 22.99
CA ILE A 750 -26.19 6.91 23.71
C ILE A 750 -27.12 7.22 24.88
N TYR A 751 -26.84 8.27 25.66
CA TYR A 751 -27.69 8.69 26.77
C TYR A 751 -29.08 9.10 26.30
N ALA A 752 -29.18 9.84 25.19
CA ALA A 752 -30.46 10.20 24.60
C ALA A 752 -31.23 8.95 24.15
N VAL A 753 -30.58 7.97 23.52
CA VAL A 753 -31.22 6.71 23.12
C VAL A 753 -31.64 5.89 24.33
N VAL A 754 -30.72 5.61 25.25
CA VAL A 754 -30.97 4.76 26.42
C VAL A 754 -32.01 5.40 27.34
N GLY A 755 -31.83 6.69 27.66
CA GLY A 755 -32.75 7.44 28.51
C GLY A 755 -34.17 7.50 27.95
N THR A 756 -34.31 7.45 26.63
CA THR A 756 -35.64 7.51 26.00
C THR A 756 -36.27 6.13 25.89
N THR A 757 -35.47 5.06 25.75
CA THR A 757 -35.95 3.69 25.91
C THR A 757 -36.36 3.35 27.34
N THR A 758 -35.67 3.88 28.36
CA THR A 758 -36.01 3.62 29.77
C THR A 758 -37.30 4.30 30.20
N ILE A 759 -37.48 5.57 29.80
CA ILE A 759 -38.75 6.30 30.02
C ILE A 759 -39.91 5.51 29.37
N LYS A 760 -39.71 4.98 28.15
CA LYS A 760 -40.73 4.19 27.45
C LYS A 760 -41.13 2.91 28.19
N ILE A 761 -40.17 2.12 28.67
CA ILE A 761 -40.52 0.89 29.40
C ILE A 761 -41.28 1.23 30.69
N SER A 762 -40.88 2.28 31.39
CA SER A 762 -41.59 2.71 32.60
C SER A 762 -43.04 3.16 32.33
N GLN A 763 -43.29 3.74 31.15
CA GLN A 763 -44.63 4.17 30.74
C GLN A 763 -45.48 3.01 30.21
N LEU A 764 -44.90 2.11 29.39
CA LEU A 764 -45.59 0.91 28.90
C LEU A 764 -45.96 -0.04 30.04
N SER A 765 -45.12 -0.19 31.06
CA SER A 765 -45.45 -0.97 32.25
C SER A 765 -46.61 -0.38 33.05
N ALA A 766 -46.86 0.92 32.95
CA ALA A 766 -47.98 1.58 33.62
C ALA A 766 -49.31 1.41 32.85
N PHE A 767 -49.27 1.07 31.56
CA PHE A 767 -50.44 1.06 30.68
C PHE A 767 -51.05 -0.33 30.45
N SER A 768 -50.39 -1.42 30.84
CA SER A 768 -50.98 -2.76 30.76
C SER A 768 -51.71 -3.10 32.08
N PRO A 769 -53.06 -3.02 32.13
CA PRO A 769 -53.82 -3.24 33.36
C PRO A 769 -53.73 -4.69 33.88
N SER A 770 -53.26 -5.62 33.06
CA SER A 770 -53.04 -7.04 33.42
C SER A 770 -51.63 -7.33 33.96
N CYS A 771 -50.70 -6.38 33.88
CA CYS A 771 -49.35 -6.51 34.45
C CYS A 771 -49.16 -5.48 35.55
N GLN A 772 -49.66 -5.76 36.77
CA GLN A 772 -49.21 -5.04 37.97
C GLN A 772 -47.74 -5.39 38.24
N LEU A 773 -46.82 -4.69 37.58
CA LEU A 773 -45.41 -4.68 37.97
C LEU A 773 -45.27 -3.79 39.21
N ASP A 774 -44.97 -4.40 40.36
CA ASP A 774 -44.70 -3.69 41.60
C ASP A 774 -43.65 -2.58 41.40
N ALA A 775 -43.87 -1.38 41.94
CA ALA A 775 -42.94 -0.24 41.92
C ALA A 775 -41.42 -0.54 42.12
N PRO A 776 -40.99 -1.52 42.97
CA PRO A 776 -39.59 -1.96 43.03
C PRO A 776 -38.98 -2.44 41.69
N SER A 777 -39.79 -2.93 40.74
CA SER A 777 -39.33 -3.41 39.43
C SER A 777 -38.83 -2.28 38.51
N ILE A 778 -39.43 -1.08 38.59
CA ILE A 778 -39.02 0.10 37.81
C ILE A 778 -37.63 0.58 38.23
N ARG A 779 -37.32 0.55 39.53
CA ARG A 779 -35.96 0.85 40.03
C ARG A 779 -34.95 -0.16 39.52
N ARG A 780 -35.28 -1.46 39.52
CA ARG A 780 -34.40 -2.50 38.96
C ARG A 780 -34.13 -2.27 37.48
N PHE A 781 -35.16 -1.92 36.70
CA PHE A 781 -35.01 -1.66 35.27
C PHE A 781 -34.09 -0.46 34.96
N ASN A 782 -34.22 0.64 35.70
CA ASN A 782 -33.33 1.81 35.53
C ASN A 782 -31.87 1.47 35.91
N ILE A 783 -31.67 0.62 36.92
CA ILE A 783 -30.34 0.14 37.31
C ILE A 783 -29.77 -0.78 36.23
N GLU A 784 -30.56 -1.70 35.68
CA GLU A 784 -30.16 -2.58 34.59
C GLU A 784 -29.81 -1.81 33.33
N ALA A 785 -30.60 -0.81 32.93
CA ALA A 785 -30.29 0.05 31.80
C ALA A 785 -29.03 0.91 32.02
N GLY A 786 -28.83 1.40 33.24
CA GLY A 786 -27.59 2.07 33.66
C GLY A 786 -26.37 1.13 33.60
N LEU A 787 -26.54 -0.13 34.00
CA LEU A 787 -25.51 -1.16 33.90
C LEU A 787 -25.20 -1.54 32.45
N VAL A 788 -26.21 -1.67 31.58
CA VAL A 788 -26.02 -1.88 30.14
C VAL A 788 -25.30 -0.69 29.51
N PHE A 789 -25.64 0.55 29.89
CA PHE A 789 -24.93 1.75 29.45
C PHE A 789 -23.47 1.75 29.89
N LEU A 790 -23.20 1.43 31.17
CA LEU A 790 -21.83 1.37 31.70
C LEU A 790 -21.03 0.22 31.06
N ALA A 791 -21.63 -0.96 30.93
CA ALA A 791 -21.03 -2.11 30.25
C ALA A 791 -20.72 -1.78 28.78
N PHE A 792 -21.58 -1.00 28.13
CA PHE A 792 -21.37 -0.57 26.76
C PHE A 792 -20.27 0.49 26.63
N PHE A 793 -20.27 1.51 27.50
CA PHE A 793 -19.19 2.49 27.56
C PHE A 793 -17.85 1.81 27.85
N TYR A 794 -17.87 0.82 28.74
CA TYR A 794 -16.74 -0.04 29.03
C TYR A 794 -16.36 -0.89 27.81
N TRP A 795 -17.31 -1.42 27.03
CA TRP A 795 -17.02 -2.15 25.80
C TRP A 795 -16.40 -1.27 24.71
N LEU A 796 -16.88 -0.04 24.50
CA LEU A 796 -16.27 0.91 23.57
C LEU A 796 -14.86 1.30 24.01
N TYR A 797 -14.70 1.56 25.31
CA TYR A 797 -13.39 1.80 25.91
C TYR A 797 -12.48 0.61 25.71
N LEU A 798 -12.97 -0.60 25.99
CA LEU A 798 -12.23 -1.84 25.89
C LEU A 798 -11.91 -2.17 24.43
N ALA A 799 -12.80 -1.97 23.46
CA ALA A 799 -12.53 -2.15 22.04
C ALA A 799 -11.48 -1.16 21.52
N ASN A 800 -11.53 0.09 21.99
CA ASN A 800 -10.50 1.08 21.70
C ASN A 800 -9.16 0.71 22.34
N GLU A 801 -9.15 0.29 23.60
CA GLU A 801 -7.97 -0.23 24.31
C GLU A 801 -7.47 -1.55 23.73
N LEU A 802 -8.35 -2.40 23.21
CA LEU A 802 -8.03 -3.65 22.51
C LEU A 802 -7.30 -3.34 21.22
N MET A 803 -7.79 -2.34 20.47
CA MET A 803 -7.17 -1.90 19.23
C MET A 803 -5.79 -1.31 19.52
N ILE A 804 -5.68 -0.49 20.57
CA ILE A 804 -4.40 0.04 21.05
C ILE A 804 -3.49 -1.10 21.52
N SER A 805 -4.02 -2.08 22.26
CA SER A 805 -3.28 -3.22 22.81
C SER A 805 -2.84 -4.21 21.74
N LEU A 806 -3.62 -4.41 20.67
CA LEU A 806 -3.23 -5.18 19.50
C LEU A 806 -2.10 -4.46 18.76
N LEU A 807 -2.20 -3.14 18.61
CA LEU A 807 -1.15 -2.31 18.03
C LEU A 807 0.15 -2.34 18.83
N THR A 808 0.08 -2.33 20.16
CA THR A 808 1.25 -2.44 21.03
C THR A 808 1.77 -3.87 21.12
N GLY A 809 0.88 -4.85 21.14
CA GLY A 809 1.16 -6.28 21.24
C GLY A 809 1.92 -6.83 20.03
N ILE A 810 1.54 -6.44 18.81
CA ILE A 810 2.28 -6.81 17.58
C ILE A 810 3.73 -6.31 17.66
N ARG A 811 3.92 -5.08 18.14
CA ARG A 811 5.27 -4.50 18.32
C ARG A 811 6.05 -5.18 19.42
N ALA A 812 5.37 -5.54 20.51
CA ALA A 812 5.98 -6.28 21.60
C ALA A 812 6.38 -7.68 21.14
N ALA A 813 5.58 -8.37 20.31
CA ALA A 813 5.94 -9.66 19.74
C ALA A 813 7.20 -9.58 18.87
N ASP A 814 7.32 -8.57 17.99
CA ASP A 814 8.54 -8.33 17.20
C ASP A 814 9.76 -8.06 18.09
N SER A 815 9.57 -7.34 19.21
CA SER A 815 10.63 -7.02 20.16
C SER A 815 10.97 -8.17 21.10
N ILE A 816 9.99 -8.97 21.51
CA ILE A 816 10.11 -10.08 22.47
C ILE A 816 10.71 -11.31 21.77
N ALA A 817 10.40 -11.53 20.49
CA ALA A 817 11.13 -12.50 19.66
C ALA A 817 12.65 -12.21 19.61
N SER A 818 13.07 -10.97 19.90
CA SER A 818 14.49 -10.60 20.02
C SER A 818 14.99 -10.48 21.47
N CYS A 819 14.10 -10.53 22.46
CA CYS A 819 14.42 -10.31 23.87
C CYS A 819 13.56 -11.25 24.72
N GLY A 820 14.06 -12.47 24.95
CA GLY A 820 13.38 -13.53 25.71
C GLY A 820 13.15 -13.18 27.18
N THR A 821 12.19 -12.31 27.49
CA THR A 821 11.79 -12.03 28.87
C THR A 821 10.30 -11.73 29.06
N LYS A 822 9.78 -12.37 30.12
CA LYS A 822 8.53 -12.23 30.92
C LYS A 822 7.17 -12.50 30.24
N PRO A 823 6.31 -13.32 30.88
CA PRO A 823 5.02 -13.73 30.32
C PRO A 823 4.00 -12.59 30.30
N LEU A 824 3.39 -12.34 29.14
CA LEU A 824 2.16 -11.57 29.03
C LEU A 824 1.04 -12.28 29.81
N SER A 825 0.07 -11.53 30.35
CA SER A 825 -1.09 -12.13 31.02
C SER A 825 -1.84 -13.08 30.09
N SER A 826 -2.21 -14.27 30.59
CA SER A 826 -2.81 -15.39 29.85
C SER A 826 -3.98 -14.99 28.94
N ILE A 827 -4.81 -14.04 29.37
CA ILE A 827 -5.97 -13.54 28.60
C ILE A 827 -5.55 -12.83 27.31
N LYS A 828 -4.48 -12.02 27.35
CA LYS A 828 -3.99 -11.31 26.17
C LYS A 828 -3.43 -12.27 25.13
N ILE A 829 -2.75 -13.33 25.58
CA ILE A 829 -2.22 -14.39 24.71
C ILE A 829 -3.36 -15.15 24.04
N LYS A 830 -4.38 -15.58 24.81
CA LYS A 830 -5.54 -16.32 24.26
C LYS A 830 -6.33 -15.49 23.24
N LEU A 831 -6.55 -14.20 23.52
CA LEU A 831 -7.23 -13.31 22.58
C LEU A 831 -6.39 -13.06 21.31
N TYR A 832 -5.09 -12.81 21.48
CA TYR A 832 -4.17 -12.64 20.36
C TYR A 832 -4.15 -13.89 19.47
N TRP A 833 -4.08 -15.06 20.08
CA TRP A 833 -4.14 -16.34 19.38
C TRP A 833 -5.48 -16.55 18.66
N PHE A 834 -6.61 -16.21 19.28
CA PHE A 834 -7.93 -16.27 18.62
C PHE A 834 -8.00 -15.35 17.40
N VAL A 835 -7.53 -14.11 17.52
CA VAL A 835 -7.49 -13.15 16.40
C VAL A 835 -6.58 -13.67 15.29
N LEU A 836 -5.38 -14.15 15.62
CA LEU A 836 -4.47 -14.78 14.67
C LEU A 836 -5.07 -15.98 13.97
N LYS A 837 -5.77 -16.86 14.71
CA LYS A 837 -6.42 -18.04 14.14
C LYS A 837 -7.54 -17.66 13.19
N MET A 838 -8.38 -16.69 13.56
CA MET A 838 -9.43 -16.15 12.71
C MET A 838 -8.86 -15.49 11.45
N VAL A 839 -7.80 -14.67 11.59
CA VAL A 839 -7.11 -14.03 10.46
C VAL A 839 -6.47 -15.08 9.55
N SER A 840 -5.83 -16.10 10.10
CA SER A 840 -5.23 -17.21 9.35
C SER A 840 -6.29 -18.00 8.58
N CYS A 841 -7.42 -18.35 9.19
CA CYS A 841 -8.53 -19.03 8.52
C CYS A 841 -9.13 -18.19 7.39
N LEU A 842 -9.32 -16.88 7.62
CA LEU A 842 -9.83 -15.97 6.59
C LEU A 842 -8.82 -15.79 5.45
N SER A 843 -7.54 -15.55 5.76
CA SER A 843 -6.48 -15.45 4.75
C SER A 843 -6.42 -16.70 3.90
N PHE A 844 -6.40 -17.88 4.53
CA PHE A 844 -6.38 -19.16 3.82
C PHE A 844 -7.58 -19.33 2.88
N THR A 845 -8.77 -18.95 3.33
CA THR A 845 -9.99 -19.02 2.51
C THR A 845 -9.90 -18.07 1.31
N PHE A 846 -9.39 -16.85 1.50
CA PHE A 846 -9.21 -15.88 0.42
C PHE A 846 -8.09 -16.28 -0.56
N ASP A 847 -6.95 -16.76 -0.05
CA ASP A 847 -5.83 -17.21 -0.86
C ASP A 847 -6.23 -18.44 -1.70
N SER A 848 -7.03 -19.34 -1.12
CA SER A 848 -7.61 -20.47 -1.86
C SER A 848 -8.53 -20.03 -2.99
N LEU A 849 -9.38 -19.02 -2.76
CA LEU A 849 -10.29 -18.48 -3.78
C LEU A 849 -9.53 -17.76 -4.91
N ASN A 850 -8.50 -16.98 -4.57
CA ASN A 850 -7.65 -16.31 -5.57
C ASN A 850 -6.83 -17.30 -6.41
N ASP A 851 -6.22 -18.31 -5.77
CA ASP A 851 -5.46 -19.36 -6.46
C ASP A 851 -6.36 -20.15 -7.44
N GLU A 852 -7.64 -20.32 -7.13
CA GLU A 852 -8.59 -21.02 -8.01
C GLU A 852 -9.08 -20.14 -9.18
N ALA A 853 -9.32 -18.85 -8.94
CA ALA A 853 -9.67 -17.90 -9.98
C ALA A 853 -8.53 -17.71 -11.00
N GLU A 854 -7.28 -17.61 -10.52
CA GLU A 854 -6.08 -17.50 -11.36
C GLU A 854 -5.88 -18.78 -12.20
N LYS A 855 -6.16 -19.96 -11.63
CA LYS A 855 -6.14 -21.24 -12.38
C LYS A 855 -7.20 -21.30 -13.49
N ARG A 856 -8.38 -20.71 -13.29
CA ARG A 856 -9.46 -20.71 -14.29
C ARG A 856 -9.19 -19.72 -15.43
N ALA A 857 -8.74 -18.50 -15.13
CA ALA A 857 -8.39 -17.50 -16.14
C ALA A 857 -7.31 -18.02 -17.10
N LEU A 858 -6.30 -18.70 -16.57
CA LEU A 858 -5.19 -19.25 -17.37
C LEU A 858 -5.49 -20.64 -17.98
N GLY A 859 -6.63 -21.24 -17.66
CA GLY A 859 -7.10 -22.48 -18.28
C GLY A 859 -7.93 -22.23 -19.54
N GLN A 860 -8.57 -21.06 -19.64
CA GLN A 860 -9.48 -20.70 -20.72
C GLN A 860 -8.78 -20.12 -21.97
N GLU A 861 -7.52 -19.70 -21.83
CA GLU A 861 -6.65 -19.22 -22.93
C GLU A 861 -5.99 -20.35 -23.76
N GLY A 862 -6.42 -21.60 -23.53
CA GLY A 862 -5.78 -22.81 -24.05
C GLY A 862 -6.15 -23.21 -25.47
N ASP A 863 -7.33 -22.84 -25.95
CA ASP A 863 -7.94 -23.53 -27.10
C ASP A 863 -8.13 -22.68 -28.37
N ASP A 864 -8.02 -21.34 -28.32
CA ASP A 864 -8.47 -20.48 -29.44
C ASP A 864 -7.39 -19.70 -30.22
N GLU A 865 -6.08 -19.88 -30.01
CA GLU A 865 -5.07 -19.09 -30.76
C GLU A 865 -3.94 -19.90 -31.42
N LYS A 866 -4.11 -20.15 -32.73
CA LYS A 866 -3.05 -20.58 -33.67
C LYS A 866 -2.26 -19.38 -34.21
N SER A 867 -1.76 -18.48 -33.36
CA SER A 867 -0.86 -17.40 -33.79
C SER A 867 0.62 -17.82 -33.63
N THR A 868 1.32 -17.91 -34.76
CA THR A 868 2.71 -18.36 -34.92
C THR A 868 3.72 -17.31 -34.48
N LEU A 869 3.85 -17.04 -33.17
CA LEU A 869 4.96 -16.25 -32.63
C LEU A 869 5.97 -17.16 -31.88
N PRO A 870 7.22 -17.34 -32.36
CA PRO A 870 8.19 -18.30 -31.81
C PRO A 870 8.62 -18.03 -30.35
N GLY A 871 8.43 -16.82 -29.82
CA GLY A 871 8.79 -16.46 -28.44
C GLY A 871 7.83 -16.99 -27.37
N LEU A 872 6.53 -17.16 -27.70
CA LEU A 872 5.50 -17.51 -26.72
C LEU A 872 5.63 -18.95 -26.21
N HIS A 873 6.19 -19.85 -27.01
CA HIS A 873 6.34 -21.26 -26.64
C HIS A 873 7.37 -21.44 -25.51
N THR A 874 8.47 -20.69 -25.53
CA THR A 874 9.51 -20.76 -24.49
C THR A 874 8.98 -20.22 -23.16
N TYR A 875 8.21 -19.13 -23.21
CA TYR A 875 7.53 -18.57 -22.05
C TYR A 875 6.49 -19.55 -21.47
N LYS A 876 5.64 -20.15 -22.32
CA LYS A 876 4.69 -21.21 -21.89
C LYS A 876 5.39 -22.42 -21.26
N LYS A 877 6.58 -22.80 -21.73
CA LYS A 877 7.35 -23.93 -21.17
C LYS A 877 7.96 -23.58 -19.80
N LEU A 878 8.53 -22.39 -19.64
CA LEU A 878 9.06 -21.90 -18.36
C LEU A 878 7.94 -21.77 -17.31
N HIS A 879 6.80 -21.20 -17.72
CA HIS A 879 5.64 -21.04 -16.86
C HIS A 879 5.02 -22.39 -16.44
N ARG A 880 5.09 -23.42 -17.30
CA ARG A 880 4.70 -24.80 -16.93
C ARG A 880 5.67 -25.44 -15.94
N SER A 881 6.96 -25.12 -15.98
CA SER A 881 7.95 -25.60 -15.01
C SER A 881 7.73 -24.98 -13.64
N MET A 882 7.63 -23.65 -13.57
CA MET A 882 7.33 -22.93 -12.32
C MET A 882 6.02 -23.38 -11.68
N ARG A 883 5.03 -23.82 -12.48
CA ARG A 883 3.77 -24.39 -11.98
C ARG A 883 3.94 -25.75 -11.29
N ARG A 884 4.92 -26.58 -11.70
CA ARG A 884 5.21 -27.84 -11.00
C ARG A 884 5.87 -27.52 -9.67
N ASP A 885 6.89 -26.66 -9.71
CA ASP A 885 7.62 -26.26 -8.52
C ASP A 885 6.72 -25.58 -7.46
N LYS A 886 5.77 -24.71 -7.88
CA LYS A 886 4.77 -24.12 -6.95
C LYS A 886 3.82 -25.16 -6.35
N LYS A 887 3.44 -26.20 -7.10
CA LYS A 887 2.57 -27.27 -6.59
C LYS A 887 3.31 -28.15 -5.58
N ASP A 888 4.55 -28.49 -5.87
CA ASP A 888 5.38 -29.32 -5.01
C ASP A 888 5.68 -28.58 -3.70
N LEU A 889 6.01 -27.28 -3.77
CA LEU A 889 6.22 -26.43 -2.59
C LEU A 889 4.94 -26.25 -1.75
N LYS A 890 3.77 -26.14 -2.39
CA LYS A 890 2.48 -26.04 -1.68
C LYS A 890 2.13 -27.34 -0.98
N GLN A 891 2.45 -28.48 -1.59
CA GLN A 891 2.26 -29.80 -1.00
C GLN A 891 3.18 -29.97 0.22
N GLU A 892 4.46 -29.59 0.08
CA GLU A 892 5.45 -29.64 1.15
C GLU A 892 5.05 -28.76 2.34
N LEU A 893 4.63 -27.51 2.08
CA LEU A 893 4.15 -26.61 3.13
C LEU A 893 2.89 -27.14 3.83
N LYS A 894 1.96 -27.75 3.08
CA LYS A 894 0.76 -28.37 3.67
C LYS A 894 1.15 -29.50 4.62
N THR A 895 2.07 -30.38 4.23
CA THR A 895 2.59 -31.44 5.09
C THR A 895 3.31 -30.90 6.33
N THR A 896 4.08 -29.83 6.21
CA THR A 896 4.75 -29.21 7.38
C THR A 896 3.75 -28.60 8.35
N VAL A 897 2.68 -27.98 7.85
CA VAL A 897 1.60 -27.43 8.69
C VAL A 897 0.82 -28.54 9.40
N GLU A 898 0.52 -29.64 8.71
CA GLU A 898 -0.12 -30.81 9.31
C GLU A 898 0.76 -31.42 10.42
N HIS A 899 2.08 -31.50 10.19
CA HIS A 899 3.04 -31.96 11.20
C HIS A 899 3.10 -31.02 12.42
N MET A 900 3.13 -29.70 12.20
CA MET A 900 3.09 -28.71 13.28
C MET A 900 1.77 -28.78 14.08
N GLN A 901 0.63 -29.01 13.43
CA GLN A 901 -0.65 -29.19 14.10
C GLN A 901 -0.67 -30.44 14.97
N MET A 902 -0.16 -31.57 14.48
CA MET A 902 -0.06 -32.80 15.28
C MET A 902 0.88 -32.62 16.48
N SER A 903 2.03 -31.97 16.29
CA SER A 903 2.97 -31.68 17.38
C SER A 903 2.34 -30.78 18.45
N LEU A 904 1.60 -29.73 18.04
CA LEU A 904 0.87 -28.87 18.97
C LEU A 904 -0.20 -29.64 19.75
N GLN A 905 -0.98 -30.49 19.07
CA GLN A 905 -2.02 -31.29 19.72
C GLN A 905 -1.43 -32.30 20.73
N GLU A 906 -0.26 -32.86 20.42
CA GLU A 906 0.50 -33.70 21.35
C GLU A 906 0.98 -32.90 22.56
N THR A 907 1.51 -31.68 22.37
CA THR A 907 1.92 -30.82 23.49
C THR A 907 0.74 -30.42 24.38
N GLU A 908 -0.43 -30.14 23.80
CA GLU A 908 -1.64 -29.82 24.56
C GLU A 908 -2.10 -31.01 25.41
N SER A 909 -2.06 -32.22 24.85
CA SER A 909 -2.40 -33.45 25.58
C SER A 909 -1.43 -33.70 26.74
N ARG A 910 -0.12 -33.51 26.53
CA ARG A 910 0.89 -33.60 27.60
C ARG A 910 0.70 -32.52 28.68
N MET A 911 0.27 -31.32 28.30
CA MET A 911 -0.01 -30.24 29.26
C MET A 911 -1.24 -30.58 30.11
N GLN A 912 -2.30 -31.10 29.51
CA GLN A 912 -3.50 -31.55 30.21
C GLN A 912 -3.20 -32.69 31.18
N GLU A 913 -2.39 -33.68 30.77
CA GLU A 913 -1.96 -34.79 31.63
C GLU A 913 -1.19 -34.30 32.86
N ARG A 914 -0.25 -33.35 32.67
CA ARG A 914 0.48 -32.74 33.79
C ARG A 914 -0.41 -31.88 34.69
N MET A 915 -1.42 -31.23 34.13
CA MET A 915 -2.36 -30.43 34.92
C MET A 915 -3.20 -31.31 35.85
N LEU A 916 -3.64 -32.47 35.34
CA LEU A 916 -4.35 -33.47 36.15
C LEU A 916 -3.45 -34.05 37.26
N ASP A 917 -2.18 -34.33 36.97
CA ASP A 917 -1.21 -34.77 37.99
C ASP A 917 -1.00 -33.71 39.10
N ILE A 918 -0.96 -32.42 38.74
CA ILE A 918 -0.87 -31.33 39.70
C ILE A 918 -2.16 -31.22 40.54
N GLU A 919 -3.34 -31.35 39.91
CA GLU A 919 -4.62 -31.36 40.63
C GLU A 919 -4.69 -32.51 41.64
N ASP A 920 -4.26 -33.72 41.26
CA ASP A 920 -4.19 -34.88 42.16
C ASP A 920 -3.19 -34.68 43.31
N ARG A 921 -2.04 -34.06 43.05
CA ARG A 921 -1.06 -33.73 44.11
C ARG A 921 -1.60 -32.69 45.09
N ILE A 922 -2.32 -31.68 44.61
CA ILE A 922 -2.96 -30.67 45.46
C ILE A 922 -4.08 -31.32 46.28
N ALA A 923 -4.93 -32.14 45.66
CA ALA A 923 -6.02 -32.84 46.34
C ALA A 923 -5.48 -33.73 47.49
N ASN A 924 -4.41 -34.49 47.24
CA ASN A 924 -3.77 -35.33 48.24
C ASN A 924 -3.15 -34.51 49.38
N GLU A 925 -2.47 -33.40 49.08
CA GLU A 925 -1.86 -32.56 50.13
C GLU A 925 -2.93 -31.87 51.00
N VAL A 926 -4.01 -31.39 50.39
CA VAL A 926 -5.15 -30.82 51.12
C VAL A 926 -5.79 -31.88 52.03
N GLN A 927 -5.98 -33.10 51.53
CA GLN A 927 -6.54 -34.19 52.31
C GLN A 927 -5.65 -34.58 53.50
N ASN A 928 -4.32 -34.71 53.29
CA ASN A 928 -3.37 -35.00 54.36
C ASN A 928 -3.38 -33.92 55.47
N ARG A 929 -3.49 -32.65 55.08
CA ARG A 929 -3.55 -31.53 56.04
C ARG A 929 -4.89 -31.47 56.78
N LEU A 930 -5.98 -31.80 56.11
CA LEU A 930 -7.30 -31.89 56.74
C LEU A 930 -7.32 -33.01 57.80
N GLU A 931 -6.73 -34.16 57.51
CA GLU A 931 -6.58 -35.25 58.47
C GLU A 931 -5.72 -34.84 59.67
N ALA A 932 -4.61 -34.15 59.44
CA ALA A 932 -3.75 -33.62 60.52
C ALA A 932 -4.50 -32.59 61.41
N PHE A 933 -5.30 -31.71 60.81
CA PHE A 933 -6.11 -30.74 61.54
C PHE A 933 -7.17 -31.41 62.43
N LEU A 934 -7.87 -32.41 61.89
CA LEU A 934 -8.85 -33.19 62.66
C LEU A 934 -8.20 -33.92 63.85
N LEU A 935 -6.97 -34.42 63.67
CA LEU A 935 -6.21 -35.07 64.73
C LEU A 935 -5.84 -34.08 65.84
N ASN A 936 -5.43 -32.86 65.49
CA ASN A 936 -5.16 -31.78 66.46
C ASN A 936 -6.42 -31.33 67.21
N GLN A 937 -7.57 -31.23 66.54
CA GLN A 937 -8.85 -30.93 67.18
C GLN A 937 -9.24 -31.98 68.23
N GLN A 938 -8.97 -33.27 67.96
CA GLN A 938 -9.20 -34.33 68.94
C GLN A 938 -8.27 -34.23 70.17
N VAL A 939 -7.04 -33.75 69.99
CA VAL A 939 -6.11 -33.52 71.09
C VAL A 939 -6.59 -32.36 71.97
N ILE A 940 -7.02 -31.25 71.36
CA ILE A 940 -7.55 -30.07 72.09
C ILE A 940 -8.81 -30.46 72.89
N ASN A 941 -9.72 -31.23 72.30
CA ASN A 941 -10.92 -31.70 73.00
C ASN A 941 -10.59 -32.63 74.19
N LYS A 942 -9.54 -33.46 74.09
CA LYS A 942 -9.05 -34.28 75.20
C LYS A 942 -8.42 -33.44 76.32
N GLU A 943 -7.79 -32.31 76.00
CA GLU A 943 -7.24 -31.39 77.00
C GLU A 943 -8.33 -30.55 77.69
N SER A 944 -9.36 -30.12 76.95
CA SER A 944 -10.51 -29.40 77.53
C SER A 944 -11.32 -30.27 78.51
N GLN A 945 -11.46 -31.57 78.26
CA GLN A 945 -12.09 -32.49 79.23
C GLN A 945 -11.26 -32.72 80.50
N LYS A 946 -9.96 -32.40 80.48
CA LYS A 946 -9.06 -32.62 81.64
C LYS A 946 -9.05 -31.45 82.63
N ASN A 947 -9.57 -30.27 82.26
CA ASN A 947 -9.45 -29.02 83.03
C ASN A 947 -10.77 -28.37 83.47
N GLY A 948 -11.94 -29.00 83.24
CA GLY A 948 -13.25 -28.46 83.65
C GLY A 948 -13.80 -29.14 84.91
N GLY A 949 -13.32 -28.75 86.09
CA GLY A 949 -13.82 -29.22 87.38
C GLY A 949 -14.80 -28.24 88.03
N SER A 950 -16.00 -28.77 88.37
CA SER A 950 -16.85 -28.41 89.52
C SER A 950 -17.31 -26.95 89.68
N GLY A 951 -18.57 -26.70 89.30
CA GLY A 951 -19.34 -25.53 89.72
C GLY A 951 -20.84 -25.75 89.55
N ASP A 952 -21.44 -26.47 90.50
CA ASP A 952 -22.88 -26.72 90.60
C ASP A 952 -23.65 -25.41 90.87
N LEU A 953 -24.74 -25.17 90.13
CA LEU A 953 -25.94 -24.54 90.71
C LEU A 953 -27.18 -24.85 89.84
N ASN A 954 -28.10 -25.63 90.41
CA ASN A 954 -29.42 -25.99 89.89
C ASN A 954 -30.37 -24.78 89.89
N TYR A 955 -31.27 -24.69 88.91
CA TYR A 955 -32.71 -24.52 89.16
C TYR A 955 -33.56 -24.96 87.95
N VAL A 956 -34.73 -25.49 88.29
CA VAL A 956 -35.72 -26.20 87.49
C VAL A 956 -36.82 -25.24 87.00
N THR A 957 -37.42 -25.53 85.84
CA THR A 957 -38.87 -25.52 85.49
C THR A 957 -39.17 -24.93 84.10
N ASP A 958 -39.69 -25.83 83.24
CA ASP A 958 -40.92 -25.78 82.44
C ASP A 958 -41.37 -24.50 81.72
N ASP A 959 -41.65 -24.70 80.43
CA ASP A 959 -42.73 -24.17 79.58
C ASP A 959 -43.30 -22.77 79.85
N GLU A 960 -43.30 -21.90 78.81
CA GLU A 960 -44.55 -21.50 78.14
C GLU A 960 -44.33 -20.62 76.89
N ASN A 961 -45.29 -20.76 75.97
CA ASN A 961 -45.55 -19.86 74.86
C ASN A 961 -46.10 -18.49 75.35
N SER A 962 -45.94 -17.49 74.48
CA SER A 962 -46.90 -16.39 74.22
C SER A 962 -46.76 -15.05 74.96
N ILE A 963 -46.73 -13.99 74.13
CA ILE A 963 -47.37 -12.65 74.27
C ILE A 963 -46.93 -11.75 75.44
N GLN A 964 -46.40 -10.55 75.14
CA GLN A 964 -47.05 -9.27 75.53
C GLN A 964 -46.37 -8.00 75.00
N ASP A 965 -47.21 -7.11 74.47
CA ASP A 965 -47.08 -5.66 74.58
C ASP A 965 -47.30 -5.20 76.04
N SER A 966 -46.61 -4.11 76.42
CA SER A 966 -47.22 -2.85 76.90
C SER A 966 -46.64 -2.19 78.16
N TRP A 967 -46.74 -0.84 78.16
CA TRP A 967 -46.60 0.18 79.24
C TRP A 967 -45.17 0.48 79.71
N GLY A 968 -44.63 1.71 79.75
CA GLY A 968 -45.18 3.06 79.71
C GLY A 968 -44.82 3.80 80.99
N GLN A 969 -44.01 4.88 80.92
CA GLN A 969 -44.12 6.09 81.77
C GLN A 969 -43.14 7.22 81.37
N HIS A 970 -43.74 8.39 81.20
CA HIS A 970 -43.24 9.78 81.05
C HIS A 970 -42.70 10.34 82.41
N PRO A 971 -42.25 11.63 82.60
CA PRO A 971 -42.53 12.86 81.81
C PRO A 971 -41.42 13.95 81.66
N THR A 972 -41.67 14.88 80.70
CA THR A 972 -41.49 16.38 80.67
C THR A 972 -40.10 17.02 80.88
N ALA A 973 -39.68 18.15 80.27
CA ALA A 973 -40.36 19.23 79.54
C ALA A 973 -39.36 20.05 78.67
N ASP A 974 -39.94 20.81 77.74
CA ASP A 974 -39.56 22.13 77.21
C ASP A 974 -38.45 22.33 76.16
N SER A 975 -38.94 22.89 75.04
CA SER A 975 -38.33 23.56 73.88
C SER A 975 -37.56 24.86 74.23
N PRO A 976 -37.11 25.70 73.27
CA PRO A 976 -36.64 25.46 71.89
C PRO A 976 -35.28 26.18 71.61
N ASP A 977 -34.85 26.11 70.34
CA ASP A 977 -34.44 27.28 69.54
C ASP A 977 -32.95 27.43 69.13
N ARG A 978 -32.78 27.68 67.82
CA ARG A 978 -31.59 28.17 67.08
C ARG A 978 -30.40 27.20 66.95
N GLY A 979 -29.73 27.03 65.82
CA GLY A 979 -29.70 27.81 64.58
C GLY A 979 -28.25 27.91 64.10
N ILE A 980 -28.06 27.80 62.78
CA ILE A 980 -27.03 28.49 62.01
C ILE A 980 -25.59 27.90 62.02
N ASP A 981 -25.26 27.37 60.84
CA ASP A 981 -24.09 27.62 59.99
C ASP A 981 -22.64 27.44 60.47
N SER A 982 -21.94 26.76 59.56
CA SER A 982 -20.71 27.19 58.90
C SER A 982 -19.36 26.66 59.42
N TYR A 983 -18.70 26.01 58.47
CA TYR A 983 -17.35 26.27 58.01
C TYR A 983 -16.15 26.09 58.96
N GLN A 984 -15.32 25.18 58.47
CA GLN A 984 -13.89 25.34 58.25
C GLN A 984 -12.90 24.99 59.38
N ASN A 985 -12.09 24.00 58.98
CA ASN A 985 -10.64 24.04 58.94
C ASN A 985 -9.84 23.76 60.22
N SER A 986 -9.07 22.69 60.04
CA SER A 986 -7.62 22.64 60.22
C SER A 986 -7.05 22.46 61.63
N ARG A 987 -6.42 21.29 61.72
CA ARG A 987 -5.04 21.06 62.19
C ARG A 987 -4.77 20.88 63.69
N ARG A 988 -4.24 19.67 63.89
CA ARG A 988 -2.98 19.28 64.58
C ARG A 988 -3.08 18.89 66.05
N ARG A 989 -2.61 17.64 66.27
CA ARG A 989 -1.69 17.11 67.30
C ARG A 989 -2.14 17.35 68.75
N SER A 990 -2.18 16.35 69.62
CA SER A 990 -1.03 15.56 70.10
C SER A 990 -1.52 14.66 71.26
N ILE A 991 -0.86 13.51 71.51
CA ILE A 991 -0.37 13.01 72.82
C ILE A 991 -1.44 12.89 73.96
N ASP A 992 -1.65 11.81 74.72
CA ASP A 992 -0.92 10.60 75.07
C ASP A 992 -1.93 9.60 75.72
N GLU A 993 -1.54 8.32 75.70
CA GLU A 993 -1.65 7.27 76.75
C GLU A 993 -2.93 7.05 77.60
N GLY A 994 -3.30 5.77 77.73
CA GLY A 994 -4.01 5.27 78.92
C GLY A 994 -4.75 3.92 78.77
N ASN A 995 -4.06 2.83 79.12
CA ASN A 995 -4.52 1.58 79.75
C ASN A 995 -5.45 0.57 79.04
N ASP A 996 -4.88 -0.63 78.88
CA ASP A 996 -5.32 -1.96 79.35
C ASP A 996 -6.78 -2.43 79.17
N LEU A 997 -6.98 -3.54 78.43
CA LEU A 997 -7.19 -4.91 78.97
C LEU A 997 -7.86 -5.86 77.94
N PHE A 998 -7.33 -7.09 77.93
CA PHE A 998 -7.71 -8.32 77.21
C PHE A 998 -9.08 -8.43 76.53
N GLY A 999 -9.05 -8.65 75.21
CA GLY A 999 -10.16 -9.10 74.35
C GLY A 999 -9.73 -10.23 73.39
N PRO A 1000 -10.67 -10.90 72.70
CA PRO A 1000 -10.55 -12.26 72.13
C PRO A 1000 -9.80 -12.34 70.79
N ASP A 1001 -8.60 -11.75 70.68
CA ASP A 1001 -7.80 -11.75 69.45
C ASP A 1001 -6.80 -12.93 69.34
N SER A 1002 -6.65 -13.74 70.38
CA SER A 1002 -5.68 -14.85 70.42
C SER A 1002 -6.03 -16.01 69.48
N MET A 1003 -7.33 -16.27 69.24
CA MET A 1003 -7.76 -17.38 68.37
C MET A 1003 -7.68 -17.02 66.87
N ARG A 1004 -7.84 -15.73 66.54
CA ARG A 1004 -7.76 -15.24 65.15
C ARG A 1004 -6.34 -15.29 64.59
N GLY A 1005 -5.34 -14.98 65.42
CA GLY A 1005 -3.93 -15.02 65.04
C GLY A 1005 -3.34 -16.43 64.88
N SER A 1006 -4.05 -17.50 65.27
CA SER A 1006 -3.65 -18.88 64.94
C SER A 1006 -4.19 -19.30 63.58
N LEU A 1007 -5.44 -18.93 63.27
CA LEU A 1007 -6.08 -19.25 61.99
C LEU A 1007 -5.44 -18.49 60.81
N GLU A 1008 -5.05 -17.22 61.02
CA GLU A 1008 -4.31 -16.43 60.03
C GLU A 1008 -2.92 -17.01 59.74
N ARG A 1009 -2.20 -17.50 60.76
CA ARG A 1009 -0.88 -18.13 60.56
C ARG A 1009 -0.96 -19.46 59.80
N ASP A 1010 -2.03 -20.22 60.00
CA ASP A 1010 -2.24 -21.48 59.26
C ASP A 1010 -2.67 -21.21 57.81
N MET A 1011 -3.42 -20.14 57.55
CA MET A 1011 -3.75 -19.67 56.19
C MET A 1011 -2.52 -19.13 55.44
N ASP A 1012 -1.67 -18.34 56.09
CA ASP A 1012 -0.42 -17.85 55.50
C ASP A 1012 0.56 -19.00 55.19
N SER A 1013 0.56 -20.06 56.00
CA SER A 1013 1.33 -21.28 55.74
C SER A 1013 0.81 -22.02 54.49
N LEU A 1014 -0.52 -22.06 54.30
CA LEU A 1014 -1.13 -22.66 53.11
C LEU A 1014 -0.81 -21.85 51.84
N GLU A 1015 -0.89 -20.53 51.89
CA GLU A 1015 -0.52 -19.65 50.75
C GLU A 1015 0.95 -19.82 50.35
N ASN A 1016 1.86 -19.92 51.32
CA ASN A 1016 3.28 -20.12 51.03
C ASN A 1016 3.58 -21.48 50.37
N VAL A 1017 2.84 -22.54 50.75
CA VAL A 1017 2.99 -23.88 50.13
C VAL A 1017 2.41 -23.90 48.72
N ILE A 1018 1.24 -23.29 48.50
CA ILE A 1018 0.66 -23.13 47.16
C ILE A 1018 1.61 -22.32 46.27
N GLY A 1019 2.21 -21.26 46.81
CA GLY A 1019 3.24 -20.46 46.12
C GLY A 1019 4.48 -21.28 45.75
N SER A 1020 4.96 -22.15 46.63
CA SER A 1020 6.11 -23.03 46.35
C SER A 1020 5.79 -24.09 45.28
N ILE A 1021 4.60 -24.69 45.31
CA ILE A 1021 4.17 -25.67 44.31
C ILE A 1021 4.02 -25.02 42.92
N MET A 1022 3.49 -23.80 42.88
CA MET A 1022 3.38 -23.02 41.64
C MET A 1022 4.76 -22.60 41.10
N ALA A 1023 5.70 -22.23 41.97
CA ALA A 1023 7.06 -21.88 41.57
C ALA A 1023 7.84 -23.08 40.99
N ASP A 1024 7.66 -24.28 41.55
CA ASP A 1024 8.26 -25.51 41.02
C ASP A 1024 7.65 -25.89 39.66
N ALA A 1025 6.33 -25.73 39.49
CA ALA A 1025 5.66 -25.95 38.20
C ALA A 1025 6.14 -24.97 37.10
N ASP A 1026 6.35 -23.70 37.45
CA ASP A 1026 6.90 -22.69 36.54
C ASP A 1026 8.36 -22.99 36.14
N SER A 1027 9.17 -23.51 37.06
CA SER A 1027 10.56 -23.89 36.78
C SER A 1027 10.66 -25.08 35.82
N GLY A 1028 9.76 -26.07 35.95
CA GLY A 1028 9.68 -27.22 35.04
C GLY A 1028 9.14 -26.86 33.66
N LEU A 1029 8.27 -25.84 33.56
CA LEU A 1029 7.83 -25.29 32.29
C LEU A 1029 8.97 -24.55 31.59
N ALA A 1030 9.73 -23.70 32.28
CA ALA A 1030 10.80 -22.90 31.68
C ALA A 1030 11.92 -23.73 31.01
N VAL A 1031 12.25 -24.91 31.53
CA VAL A 1031 13.29 -25.79 30.97
C VAL A 1031 12.89 -26.36 29.61
N ASN A 1032 11.62 -26.75 29.44
CA ASN A 1032 11.12 -27.35 28.19
C ASN A 1032 10.98 -26.34 27.04
N TRP A 1033 10.74 -25.05 27.32
CA TRP A 1033 10.71 -24.03 26.26
C TRP A 1033 12.10 -23.78 25.67
N SER A 1034 13.19 -24.05 26.40
CA SER A 1034 14.55 -23.98 25.85
C SER A 1034 14.97 -25.21 25.03
N GLU A 1035 14.25 -26.33 25.13
CA GLU A 1035 14.44 -27.50 24.24
C GLU A 1035 13.57 -27.41 22.97
N MET A 1036 12.63 -26.46 22.91
CA MET A 1036 11.66 -26.30 21.81
C MET A 1036 12.01 -25.13 20.86
N ASP A 1037 12.79 -24.15 21.34
CA ASP A 1037 13.58 -23.20 20.52
C ASP A 1037 14.77 -23.91 19.84
#